data_AF-A0A2I3GP95-F1
#
_entry.id   AF-A0A2I3GP95-F1
#
_cell.length_a   1.000
_cell.length_b   1.000
_cell.length_c   1.000
_cell.angle_alpha   90.00
_cell.angle_beta   90.00
_cell.angle_gamma   90.00
#
_symmetry.space_group_name_H-M   'P 1'
#
loop_
_entity.id
_entity.type
_entity.pdbx_description
1 polymer ?
#
loop_
_entity_poly.entity_id
_entity_poly.type
_entity_poly.pdbx_seq_one_letter_code
_entity_poly.pdbx_strand_id
1 'polypeptide(L)'
;MTRSSKDNKFQVITGQRVFVFRTESEAQRDTWCSTLQSCLKEQRLLGHPRPPQPPRPLRTGMLELRGHKAKVFAALSPGELALYKSEQAFSLGIGICFIELQGCSVRETKSRSFDLLTPHRCFSFTAESGGARQSWAAALQEAVTETLSDYEVAEKIWSNRANRHCADCGSSRPDWAAVNLGVVICKQCAGQHRALGSGISKVQSLKLDTSVWSNEIVQLFIVLGNDRANRFWAGTLPPGEGLHPDATPGPRGEFVSRKYRLGLFRKPHPQYPDHSQLLQALCAAVAGPNLLKNMTQLLCVEAFEGEEPWSPPALDGSCPGLLPSGHSPNGFLYCSPISNKAGPSPPRRGRDAPPRLWCVLGAALEMFASENSPEPLSLIQPQDIVCLGVSPPPTDPGDLDRFPFSFELILTGGRIQHFGTDGADSLEAWISAVGKWFSPLSCHQLLGPGLLRLGRLWLRSPSHTAPAPGLWLSGFGLLRGDHLFLCSAPGPGPPAPEDMVHLRRLQEISVVSAADTPDKKEHLVLVETGRTLYLQGEGRLDFMAWNAAIGGAAGGGGTGLQEQQMSRGDIPIIVDACISFVTQHGLRLEGVYRKGGARARSLRLLAEFRRDARSVKLRPGEHFVEDVTDTLKRFFRELDDPVTSARLLPRWREAAELPQKNQRLEKYKDVIGCLPRVNRRTLATLIGHLYRVQKCAALNQMCTRNLALLFAPSVFQTDGRGEHEVRVLQELIDGYISVFDIDSDQVAQIDLEVSLITTWKDVQLSQAGDLIMEVYIEQQLPDNCVTLKVSPTLTAEELTNQVLEMRGTAAGMDLWVTFEIREHGELERPLHPKEKVLEQALQWCQLPEPCSASLLLKKVPLAQAGCLFTGIRRESPRVGLLRCREEPPRLLGSRFQERFFLLRGRCLLLLKEKKSSKPEREWPLEGAKVYLGIRKKLKPPTPWGFTLILEKMHLYLSCTDEDEMWDWTTSILKAQHDDQQPVVLRRRSSSDLARQKFGTMPLLPIRGDDSGATLLSANQTLPMKSSQGSVEEQEELEEPVYEEPVYEEVGAFPELTQDTSTSFSTTREWTVKPENPLTSQKSLDQPFLSKSSTLGQEERPPEPPPGPPSKSGPQARGSLEEQLLQELSSLILRKGETTAGLGSPSQPSSPQSPSPTGLPTQTSGFPTQPPCTSSPPSSQPLT
;
A
#
# COMPACT_ATOMS: atom_id res chain seq x y z
N MET A 1 3.39 45.16 -6.62
CA MET A 1 2.02 45.66 -6.92
C MET A 1 1.74 45.38 -8.38
N THR A 2 0.52 45.00 -8.77
CA THR A 2 0.14 44.94 -10.19
C THR A 2 -0.97 45.95 -10.49
N ARG A 3 -1.03 46.44 -11.73
CA ARG A 3 -2.05 47.37 -12.21
C ARG A 3 -2.42 47.03 -13.66
N SER A 4 -3.71 46.88 -13.93
CA SER A 4 -4.22 46.72 -15.31
C SER A 4 -4.06 48.01 -16.10
N SER A 5 -3.93 47.87 -17.42
CA SER A 5 -3.80 48.97 -18.39
C SER A 5 -4.67 48.69 -19.62
N LYS A 6 -4.87 49.72 -20.44
CA LYS A 6 -5.53 49.58 -21.75
C LYS A 6 -4.67 48.71 -22.70
N ASP A 7 -5.31 48.19 -23.74
CA ASP A 7 -4.75 47.30 -24.78
C ASP A 7 -4.26 45.92 -24.28
N ASN A 8 -5.03 45.24 -23.44
CA ASN A 8 -4.71 43.90 -22.89
C ASN A 8 -3.31 43.83 -22.22
N LYS A 9 -2.82 44.97 -21.69
CA LYS A 9 -1.53 45.08 -21.00
C LYS A 9 -1.71 45.19 -19.50
N PHE A 10 -0.80 44.60 -18.73
CA PHE A 10 -0.72 44.84 -17.29
C PHE A 10 0.70 45.19 -16.86
N GLN A 11 0.81 45.93 -15.76
CA GLN A 11 2.07 46.38 -15.19
C GLN A 11 2.35 45.67 -13.88
N VAL A 12 3.57 45.17 -13.71
CA VAL A 12 4.08 44.63 -12.44
C VAL A 12 5.13 45.58 -11.91
N ILE A 13 4.79 46.26 -10.82
CA ILE A 13 5.59 47.29 -10.16
C ILE A 13 6.28 46.65 -8.95
N THR A 14 7.60 46.58 -9.00
CA THR A 14 8.47 46.27 -7.85
C THR A 14 8.97 47.57 -7.20
N GLY A 15 9.64 47.49 -6.06
CA GLY A 15 10.20 48.68 -5.38
C GLY A 15 11.29 49.43 -6.14
N GLN A 16 11.73 48.95 -7.32
CA GLN A 16 12.79 49.57 -8.12
C GLN A 16 12.51 49.63 -9.64
N ARG A 17 11.55 48.85 -10.16
CA ARG A 17 11.25 48.80 -11.62
C ARG A 17 9.77 48.53 -11.89
N VAL A 18 9.32 49.00 -13.05
CA VAL A 18 8.02 48.62 -13.66
C VAL A 18 8.29 47.69 -14.83
N PHE A 19 7.64 46.53 -14.85
CA PHE A 19 7.61 45.61 -15.97
C PHE A 19 6.23 45.67 -16.63
N VAL A 20 6.16 45.67 -17.96
CA VAL A 20 4.90 45.74 -18.71
C VAL A 20 4.75 44.47 -19.54
N PHE A 21 3.65 43.76 -19.31
CA PHE A 21 3.29 42.53 -20.00
C PHE A 21 2.06 42.78 -20.88
N ARG A 22 1.92 42.02 -21.96
CA ARG A 22 0.73 41.99 -22.82
C ARG A 22 0.17 40.58 -22.84
N THR A 23 -1.15 40.50 -22.91
CA THR A 23 -1.94 39.27 -22.99
C THR A 23 -2.81 39.32 -24.23
N GLU A 24 -3.35 38.18 -24.64
CA GLU A 24 -4.11 38.07 -25.90
C GLU A 24 -5.54 38.57 -25.72
N SER A 25 -6.14 38.32 -24.55
CA SER A 25 -7.49 38.78 -24.19
C SER A 25 -7.51 39.61 -22.90
N GLU A 26 -8.53 40.46 -22.76
CA GLU A 26 -8.78 41.23 -21.54
C GLU A 26 -9.08 40.32 -20.33
N ALA A 27 -9.77 39.20 -20.56
CA ALA A 27 -10.00 38.19 -19.53
C ALA A 27 -8.67 37.63 -18.98
N GLN A 28 -7.73 37.22 -19.84
CA GLN A 28 -6.39 36.79 -19.42
C GLN A 28 -5.63 37.88 -18.67
N ARG A 29 -5.69 39.15 -19.12
CA ARG A 29 -5.07 40.29 -18.39
C ARG A 29 -5.53 40.30 -16.94
N ASP A 30 -6.83 40.17 -16.72
CA ASP A 30 -7.43 40.34 -15.40
C ASP A 30 -7.29 39.08 -14.54
N THR A 31 -7.25 37.88 -15.12
CA THR A 31 -6.79 36.67 -14.44
C THR A 31 -5.34 36.83 -13.95
N TRP A 32 -4.40 37.24 -14.82
CA TRP A 32 -3.00 37.46 -14.42
C TRP A 32 -2.85 38.56 -13.38
N CYS A 33 -3.58 39.68 -13.50
CA CYS A 33 -3.61 40.72 -12.48
C CYS A 33 -4.13 40.20 -11.14
N SER A 34 -5.19 39.39 -11.14
CA SER A 34 -5.83 38.81 -9.95
C SER A 34 -4.89 37.83 -9.25
N THR A 35 -4.37 36.82 -9.96
CA THR A 35 -3.45 35.81 -9.41
C THR A 35 -2.20 36.46 -8.82
N LEU A 36 -1.57 37.40 -9.53
CA LEU A 36 -0.41 38.12 -9.01
C LEU A 36 -0.75 39.06 -7.83
N GLN A 37 -2.00 39.51 -7.69
CA GLN A 37 -2.46 40.20 -6.48
C GLN A 37 -2.76 39.24 -5.32
N SER A 38 -3.19 38.01 -5.57
CA SER A 38 -3.40 37.00 -4.51
C SER A 38 -2.06 36.64 -3.86
N CYS A 39 -1.06 36.24 -4.64
CA CYS A 39 0.26 35.90 -4.11
C CYS A 39 0.93 37.09 -3.38
N LEU A 40 0.71 38.33 -3.85
CA LEU A 40 1.17 39.54 -3.16
C LEU A 40 0.36 39.91 -1.90
N LYS A 41 -0.85 39.38 -1.72
CA LYS A 41 -1.63 39.49 -0.47
C LYS A 41 -1.20 38.40 0.52
N GLU A 42 -1.01 37.17 0.06
CA GLU A 42 -0.49 36.05 0.86
C GLU A 42 0.88 36.40 1.47
N GLN A 43 1.84 36.88 0.67
CA GLN A 43 3.14 37.36 1.15
C GLN A 43 3.10 38.60 2.07
N ARG A 44 1.95 39.28 2.18
CA ARG A 44 1.77 40.46 3.06
C ARG A 44 1.05 40.14 4.36
N LEU A 45 0.25 39.07 4.39
CA LEU A 45 -0.40 38.57 5.61
C LEU A 45 0.59 37.77 6.46
N LEU A 46 1.53 37.07 5.82
CA LEU A 46 2.68 36.47 6.48
C LEU A 46 3.76 37.53 6.76
N GLY A 47 3.60 38.26 7.87
CA GLY A 47 4.63 39.17 8.39
C GLY A 47 5.95 38.42 8.58
N HIS A 48 6.98 38.79 7.79
CA HIS A 48 8.20 38.03 7.49
C HIS A 48 8.44 36.75 8.32
N PRO A 49 7.91 35.60 7.90
CA PRO A 49 8.67 34.37 8.04
C PRO A 49 9.95 34.59 7.22
N ARG A 50 11.07 34.80 7.91
CA ARG A 50 12.39 34.53 7.33
C ARG A 50 12.29 33.08 6.83
N PRO A 51 12.42 32.80 5.52
CA PRO A 51 12.04 31.51 4.98
C PRO A 51 12.80 30.41 5.74
N PRO A 52 12.16 29.25 6.01
CA PRO A 52 12.90 28.11 6.54
C PRO A 52 14.10 27.92 5.61
N GLN A 53 15.32 27.93 6.17
CA GLN A 53 16.52 27.95 5.35
C GLN A 53 16.43 26.77 4.37
N PRO A 54 16.56 27.01 3.04
CA PRO A 54 16.52 25.92 2.09
C PRO A 54 17.58 24.88 2.52
N PRO A 55 17.29 23.58 2.40
CA PRO A 55 18.19 22.53 2.85
C PRO A 55 19.58 22.84 2.32
N ARG A 56 20.55 23.05 3.23
CA ARG A 56 21.83 23.72 2.94
C ARG A 56 22.38 23.20 1.62
N PRO A 57 22.48 24.03 0.56
CA PRO A 57 22.81 23.52 -0.76
C PRO A 57 24.11 22.74 -0.71
N LEU A 58 24.10 21.53 -1.26
CA LEU A 58 25.26 20.65 -1.42
C LEU A 58 26.43 21.40 -2.06
N ARG A 59 26.12 22.41 -2.88
CA ARG A 59 27.08 23.35 -3.45
C ARG A 59 26.43 24.69 -3.81
N THR A 60 27.17 25.79 -3.69
CA THR A 60 26.83 27.08 -4.32
C THR A 60 28.02 27.67 -5.07
N GLY A 61 27.78 28.67 -5.93
CA GLY A 61 28.84 29.46 -6.58
C GLY A 61 28.49 29.97 -7.97
N MET A 62 29.39 30.76 -8.57
CA MET A 62 29.18 31.35 -9.90
C MET A 62 29.52 30.37 -11.03
N LEU A 63 28.67 30.36 -12.06
CA LEU A 63 28.86 29.64 -13.33
C LEU A 63 28.46 30.53 -14.51
N GLU A 64 29.04 30.30 -15.69
CA GLU A 64 28.64 30.97 -16.93
C GLU A 64 27.75 30.04 -17.77
N LEU A 65 26.45 30.34 -17.86
CA LEU A 65 25.49 29.57 -18.65
C LEU A 65 25.54 30.01 -20.12
N ARG A 66 25.83 29.08 -21.03
CA ARG A 66 25.94 29.34 -22.48
C ARG A 66 24.63 29.89 -23.05
N GLY A 67 24.71 31.06 -23.68
CA GLY A 67 23.55 31.79 -24.21
C GLY A 67 22.99 32.87 -23.28
N HIS A 68 23.40 32.90 -22.01
CA HIS A 68 23.10 33.99 -21.09
C HIS A 68 24.24 35.03 -21.11
N LYS A 69 23.92 36.33 -21.12
CA LYS A 69 24.92 37.42 -21.28
C LYS A 69 25.73 37.75 -20.01
N ALA A 70 25.55 37.00 -18.93
CA ALA A 70 26.20 37.24 -17.64
C ALA A 70 26.33 35.94 -16.84
N LYS A 71 27.27 35.91 -15.88
CA LYS A 71 27.37 34.87 -14.85
C LYS A 71 26.03 34.69 -14.13
N VAL A 72 25.74 33.45 -13.77
CA VAL A 72 24.62 33.04 -12.90
C VAL A 72 25.19 32.44 -11.62
N PHE A 73 24.52 32.67 -10.50
CA PHE A 73 24.83 32.01 -9.24
C PHE A 73 24.03 30.71 -9.18
N ALA A 74 24.69 29.57 -9.12
CA ALA A 74 24.06 28.26 -9.02
C ALA A 74 24.01 27.80 -7.55
N ALA A 75 22.92 27.16 -7.16
CA ALA A 75 22.78 26.41 -5.91
C ALA A 75 22.26 25.01 -6.22
N LEU A 76 22.95 23.99 -5.69
CA LEU A 76 22.65 22.58 -5.88
C LEU A 76 21.99 22.03 -4.62
N SER A 77 20.74 21.59 -4.70
CA SER A 77 20.02 20.88 -3.63
C SER A 77 19.92 19.39 -3.99
N PRO A 78 19.57 18.50 -3.06
CA PRO A 78 19.17 17.13 -3.41
C PRO A 78 17.98 17.18 -4.39
N GLY A 79 18.15 16.60 -5.57
CA GLY A 79 17.10 16.56 -6.62
C GLY A 79 17.06 17.74 -7.62
N GLU A 80 17.65 18.90 -7.32
CA GLU A 80 17.54 20.10 -8.17
C GLU A 80 18.83 20.94 -8.26
N LEU A 81 19.02 21.60 -9.41
CA LEU A 81 19.99 22.68 -9.60
C LEU A 81 19.23 23.99 -9.88
N ALA A 82 19.24 24.88 -8.89
CA ALA A 82 18.61 26.20 -8.97
C ALA A 82 19.61 27.27 -9.45
N LEU A 83 19.23 28.04 -10.46
CA LEU A 83 20.04 29.12 -11.05
C LEU A 83 19.46 30.49 -10.69
N TYR A 84 20.31 31.40 -10.22
CA TYR A 84 19.97 32.74 -9.75
C TYR A 84 20.78 33.81 -10.48
N LYS A 85 20.29 35.06 -10.50
CA LYS A 85 20.98 36.16 -11.18
C LYS A 85 22.21 36.69 -10.43
N SER A 86 22.24 36.50 -9.11
CA SER A 86 23.35 36.83 -8.23
C SER A 86 23.16 36.11 -6.89
N GLU A 87 24.21 36.08 -6.08
CA GLU A 87 24.14 35.61 -4.68
C GLU A 87 23.14 36.40 -3.84
N GLN A 88 22.98 37.71 -4.13
CA GLN A 88 21.94 38.54 -3.51
C GLN A 88 20.52 38.12 -3.94
N ALA A 89 20.34 37.64 -5.18
CA ALA A 89 19.06 37.08 -5.63
C ALA A 89 18.78 35.71 -5.00
N PHE A 90 19.80 34.87 -4.79
CA PHE A 90 19.71 33.63 -4.02
C PHE A 90 19.28 33.90 -2.57
N SER A 91 19.92 34.85 -1.89
CA SER A 91 19.55 35.31 -0.53
C SER A 91 18.13 35.89 -0.42
N LEU A 92 17.47 36.18 -1.55
CA LEU A 92 16.09 36.67 -1.65
C LEU A 92 15.12 35.64 -2.27
N GLY A 93 15.58 34.43 -2.61
CA GLY A 93 14.78 33.38 -3.24
C GLY A 93 14.42 33.62 -4.72
N ILE A 94 15.02 34.60 -5.40
CA ILE A 94 14.63 35.04 -6.74
C ILE A 94 15.40 34.25 -7.82
N GLY A 95 14.94 33.03 -8.11
CA GLY A 95 15.47 32.17 -9.16
C GLY A 95 15.23 32.69 -10.59
N ILE A 96 16.10 32.28 -11.51
CA ILE A 96 15.93 32.38 -12.97
C ILE A 96 15.29 31.10 -13.52
N CYS A 97 15.78 29.95 -13.08
CA CYS A 97 15.43 28.63 -13.61
C CYS A 97 15.81 27.56 -12.58
N PHE A 98 14.95 26.57 -12.40
CA PHE A 98 15.22 25.35 -11.63
C PHE A 98 15.36 24.20 -12.63
N ILE A 99 16.29 23.28 -12.36
CA ILE A 99 16.61 22.14 -13.23
C ILE A 99 16.56 20.88 -12.37
N GLU A 100 15.54 20.05 -12.57
CA GLU A 100 15.44 18.74 -11.94
C GLU A 100 16.60 17.83 -12.39
N LEU A 101 17.11 17.02 -11.47
CA LEU A 101 18.29 16.17 -11.69
C LEU A 101 17.95 14.70 -11.99
N GLN A 102 16.69 14.30 -11.82
CA GLN A 102 16.25 12.94 -12.11
C GLN A 102 16.41 12.62 -13.60
N GLY A 103 17.06 11.50 -13.92
CA GLY A 103 17.33 11.11 -15.31
C GLY A 103 18.35 11.99 -16.06
N CYS A 104 19.01 12.94 -15.39
CA CYS A 104 20.03 13.80 -15.99
C CYS A 104 21.40 13.09 -16.07
N SER A 105 22.31 13.62 -16.90
CA SER A 105 23.70 13.18 -16.95
C SER A 105 24.67 14.35 -17.11
N VAL A 106 25.85 14.24 -16.47
CA VAL A 106 26.89 15.27 -16.54
C VAL A 106 27.96 14.86 -17.55
N ARG A 107 28.26 15.73 -18.52
CA ARG A 107 29.30 15.51 -19.53
C ARG A 107 30.39 16.57 -19.39
N GLU A 108 31.59 16.15 -19.05
CA GLU A 108 32.74 17.07 -19.02
C GLU A 108 33.14 17.48 -20.45
N THR A 109 33.46 18.76 -20.66
CA THR A 109 33.95 19.27 -21.96
C THR A 109 35.27 20.04 -21.79
N LYS A 110 35.68 20.85 -22.78
CA LYS A 110 37.05 21.42 -22.84
C LYS A 110 37.40 22.24 -21.59
N SER A 111 38.44 21.82 -20.89
CA SER A 111 39.22 22.44 -19.78
C SER A 111 38.50 23.17 -18.64
N ARG A 112 37.49 24.01 -18.89
CA ARG A 112 36.71 24.77 -17.91
C ARG A 112 35.19 24.58 -18.02
N SER A 113 34.69 23.89 -19.05
CA SER A 113 33.25 23.72 -19.29
C SER A 113 32.73 22.31 -19.00
N PHE A 114 31.44 22.20 -18.68
CA PHE A 114 30.69 20.95 -18.54
C PHE A 114 29.24 21.14 -18.99
N ASP A 115 28.63 20.11 -19.54
CA ASP A 115 27.23 20.10 -19.95
C ASP A 115 26.39 19.27 -18.98
N LEU A 116 25.26 19.80 -18.53
CA LEU A 116 24.19 19.05 -17.85
C LEU A 116 23.12 18.69 -18.88
N LEU A 117 22.93 17.40 -19.13
CA LEU A 117 21.99 16.87 -20.10
C LEU A 117 20.74 16.38 -19.36
N THR A 118 19.61 17.06 -19.55
CA THR A 118 18.28 16.57 -19.13
C THR A 118 17.59 15.87 -20.30
N PRO A 119 16.55 15.04 -20.06
CA PRO A 119 15.83 14.33 -21.13
C PRO A 119 15.26 15.23 -22.25
N HIS A 120 15.10 16.53 -21.99
CA HIS A 120 14.51 17.49 -22.93
C HIS A 120 15.46 18.64 -23.32
N ARG A 121 16.60 18.83 -22.63
CA ARG A 121 17.46 20.01 -22.83
C ARG A 121 18.91 19.82 -22.37
N CYS A 122 19.84 20.38 -23.12
CA CYS A 122 21.24 20.53 -22.71
C CYS A 122 21.49 21.93 -22.10
N PHE A 123 22.16 21.99 -20.96
CA PHE A 123 22.63 23.21 -20.29
C PHE A 123 24.17 23.19 -20.21
N SER A 124 24.85 23.96 -21.07
CA SER A 124 26.32 24.12 -21.01
C SER A 124 26.72 25.18 -19.99
N PHE A 125 27.55 24.81 -19.02
CA PHE A 125 28.12 25.68 -18.00
C PHE A 125 29.65 25.81 -18.17
N THR A 126 30.20 26.98 -17.88
CA THR A 126 31.65 27.19 -17.72
C THR A 126 31.95 27.64 -16.30
N ALA A 127 32.94 26.99 -15.67
CA ALA A 127 33.43 27.31 -14.33
C ALA A 127 34.75 28.11 -14.39
N GLU A 128 35.06 28.83 -13.33
CA GLU A 128 36.15 29.82 -13.32
C GLU A 128 37.55 29.18 -13.48
N SER A 129 37.74 27.96 -12.97
CA SER A 129 38.97 27.17 -13.06
C SER A 129 38.69 25.69 -13.36
N GLY A 130 39.72 24.96 -13.81
CA GLY A 130 39.61 23.51 -14.07
C GLY A 130 39.30 22.68 -12.81
N GLY A 131 39.84 23.08 -11.65
CA GLY A 131 39.50 22.46 -10.36
C GLY A 131 38.08 22.77 -9.92
N ALA A 132 37.60 24.01 -10.12
CA ALA A 132 36.20 24.36 -9.87
C ALA A 132 35.26 23.56 -10.79
N ARG A 133 35.63 23.36 -12.07
CA ARG A 133 34.91 22.54 -13.04
C ARG A 133 34.78 21.08 -12.59
N GLN A 134 35.90 20.44 -12.21
CA GLN A 134 35.90 19.06 -11.68
C GLN A 134 35.03 18.93 -10.43
N SER A 135 35.17 19.89 -9.51
CA SER A 135 34.46 19.89 -8.22
C SER A 135 32.95 20.15 -8.40
N TRP A 136 32.53 20.96 -9.38
CA TRP A 136 31.12 21.10 -9.78
C TRP A 136 30.57 19.85 -10.46
N ALA A 137 31.31 19.25 -11.39
CA ALA A 137 30.89 18.05 -12.10
C ALA A 137 30.72 16.86 -11.15
N ALA A 138 31.64 16.69 -10.20
CA ALA A 138 31.55 15.67 -9.15
C ALA A 138 30.30 15.84 -8.28
N ALA A 139 30.05 17.05 -7.77
CA ALA A 139 28.88 17.32 -6.92
C ALA A 139 27.54 17.12 -7.67
N LEU A 140 27.45 17.55 -8.93
CA LEU A 140 26.28 17.31 -9.76
C LEU A 140 26.08 15.83 -10.06
N GLN A 141 27.14 15.10 -10.37
CA GLN A 141 27.06 13.65 -10.62
C GLN A 141 26.67 12.88 -9.37
N GLU A 142 27.09 13.33 -8.18
CA GLU A 142 26.69 12.75 -6.89
C GLU A 142 25.21 13.02 -6.59
N ALA A 143 24.73 14.25 -6.74
CA ALA A 143 23.31 14.59 -6.55
C ALA A 143 22.38 13.87 -7.55
N VAL A 144 22.80 13.73 -8.82
CA VAL A 144 22.11 12.89 -9.82
C VAL A 144 22.06 11.43 -9.36
N THR A 145 23.18 10.89 -8.86
CA THR A 145 23.24 9.49 -8.36
C THR A 145 22.36 9.28 -7.14
N GLU A 146 22.19 10.30 -6.28
CA GLU A 146 21.28 10.27 -5.13
C GLU A 146 19.81 10.17 -5.57
N THR A 147 19.39 10.87 -6.64
CA THR A 147 18.02 10.73 -7.21
C THR A 147 17.72 9.36 -7.82
N LEU A 148 18.75 8.52 -8.04
CA LEU A 148 18.65 7.17 -8.58
C LEU A 148 18.89 6.08 -7.51
N SER A 149 19.06 6.48 -6.24
CA SER A 149 19.41 5.58 -5.15
C SER A 149 18.17 5.03 -4.43
N ASP A 150 17.89 3.75 -4.59
CA ASP A 150 16.99 3.00 -3.72
C ASP A 150 17.72 2.67 -2.39
N TYR A 151 17.02 2.75 -1.27
CA TYR A 151 17.58 2.45 0.05
C TYR A 151 17.00 1.16 0.67
N GLU A 152 16.00 0.52 0.06
CA GLU A 152 15.34 -0.65 0.64
C GLU A 152 16.31 -1.83 0.87
N VAL A 153 17.17 -2.11 -0.12
CA VAL A 153 18.22 -3.14 -0.02
C VAL A 153 19.28 -2.77 1.03
N ALA A 154 19.71 -1.51 1.03
CA ALA A 154 20.75 -1.01 1.94
C ALA A 154 20.30 -1.10 3.41
N GLU A 155 19.09 -0.63 3.73
CA GLU A 155 18.53 -0.71 5.10
C GLU A 155 18.31 -2.16 5.55
N LYS A 156 17.83 -3.04 4.66
CA LYS A 156 17.74 -4.49 4.95
C LYS A 156 19.11 -5.08 5.29
N ILE A 157 20.16 -4.76 4.53
CA ILE A 157 21.52 -5.28 4.78
C ILE A 157 22.17 -4.65 6.03
N TRP A 158 21.91 -3.37 6.30
CA TRP A 158 22.35 -2.66 7.50
C TRP A 158 21.52 -2.98 8.76
N SER A 159 20.49 -3.82 8.68
CA SER A 159 19.82 -4.39 9.87
C SER A 159 20.83 -5.15 10.75
N ASN A 160 21.69 -5.96 10.13
CA ASN A 160 22.85 -6.55 10.78
C ASN A 160 23.89 -5.44 11.11
N ARG A 161 24.20 -5.28 12.40
CA ARG A 161 25.10 -4.22 12.88
C ARG A 161 26.53 -4.32 12.33
N ALA A 162 27.01 -5.53 12.00
CA ALA A 162 28.32 -5.74 11.39
C ALA A 162 28.46 -5.01 10.04
N ASN A 163 27.39 -5.04 9.24
CA ASN A 163 27.34 -4.46 7.90
C ASN A 163 27.31 -2.92 7.91
N ARG A 164 27.23 -2.28 9.08
CA ARG A 164 27.28 -0.83 9.24
C ARG A 164 28.70 -0.26 9.16
N HIS A 165 29.71 -1.12 9.05
CA HIS A 165 31.13 -0.76 8.92
C HIS A 165 31.76 -1.56 7.78
N CYS A 166 32.59 -0.91 6.96
CA CYS A 166 33.28 -1.51 5.83
C CYS A 166 34.17 -2.67 6.28
N ALA A 167 34.04 -3.84 5.65
CA ALA A 167 34.78 -5.05 6.02
C ALA A 167 36.32 -4.92 5.97
N ASP A 168 36.84 -3.94 5.24
CA ASP A 168 38.29 -3.75 5.05
C ASP A 168 38.88 -2.62 5.86
N CYS A 169 38.17 -1.50 5.96
CA CYS A 169 38.70 -0.25 6.54
C CYS A 169 37.85 0.35 7.66
N GLY A 170 36.80 -0.34 8.13
CA GLY A 170 35.94 0.13 9.23
C GLY A 170 35.04 1.34 8.92
N SER A 171 35.25 2.04 7.79
CA SER A 171 34.47 3.20 7.34
C SER A 171 32.95 2.92 7.38
N SER A 172 32.19 3.82 7.99
CA SER A 172 30.79 3.59 8.35
C SER A 172 29.80 3.71 7.17
N ARG A 173 28.64 3.03 7.31
CA ARG A 173 27.56 2.92 6.31
C ARG A 173 28.04 2.56 4.88
N PRO A 174 28.75 1.43 4.71
CA PRO A 174 29.22 0.98 3.41
C PRO A 174 28.06 0.73 2.43
N ASP A 175 28.16 1.29 1.23
CA ASP A 175 27.13 1.38 0.19
C ASP A 175 27.32 0.40 -0.99
N TRP A 176 28.33 -0.48 -0.92
CA TRP A 176 28.63 -1.52 -1.90
C TRP A 176 28.87 -2.87 -1.22
N ALA A 177 28.88 -3.95 -1.98
CA ALA A 177 29.22 -5.27 -1.50
C ALA A 177 29.90 -6.14 -2.57
N ALA A 178 30.76 -7.07 -2.14
CA ALA A 178 31.36 -8.08 -2.98
C ALA A 178 30.64 -9.43 -2.78
N VAL A 179 29.73 -9.75 -3.70
CA VAL A 179 28.72 -10.82 -3.54
C VAL A 179 29.36 -12.21 -3.36
N ASN A 180 30.43 -12.50 -4.09
CA ASN A 180 31.17 -13.77 -3.97
C ASN A 180 32.16 -13.83 -2.80
N LEU A 181 32.38 -12.72 -2.10
CA LEU A 181 33.25 -12.69 -0.91
C LEU A 181 32.46 -12.55 0.39
N GLY A 182 31.15 -12.28 0.30
CA GLY A 182 30.26 -12.16 1.46
C GLY A 182 30.47 -10.89 2.30
N VAL A 183 31.09 -9.84 1.74
CA VAL A 183 31.47 -8.62 2.47
C VAL A 183 30.83 -7.35 1.93
N VAL A 184 30.40 -6.47 2.84
CA VAL A 184 29.87 -5.13 2.59
C VAL A 184 30.99 -4.10 2.79
N ILE A 185 31.24 -3.27 1.78
CA ILE A 185 32.43 -2.43 1.63
C ILE A 185 32.07 -1.02 1.16
N CYS A 186 32.83 0.00 1.56
CA CYS A 186 32.56 1.37 1.14
C CYS A 186 32.97 1.62 -0.32
N LYS A 187 32.38 2.64 -0.97
CA LYS A 187 32.71 3.15 -2.32
C LYS A 187 34.22 3.18 -2.64
N GLN A 188 35.08 3.49 -1.66
CA GLN A 188 36.53 3.55 -1.86
C GLN A 188 37.23 2.17 -1.90
N CYS A 189 36.76 1.19 -1.12
CA CYS A 189 37.24 -0.20 -1.18
C CYS A 189 36.64 -0.94 -2.38
N ALA A 190 35.37 -0.67 -2.71
CA ALA A 190 34.70 -1.16 -3.92
C ALA A 190 35.49 -0.87 -5.21
N GLY A 191 36.13 0.31 -5.29
CA GLY A 191 37.05 0.65 -6.38
C GLY A 191 38.28 -0.27 -6.49
N GLN A 192 38.87 -0.67 -5.36
CA GLN A 192 40.00 -1.60 -5.35
C GLN A 192 39.57 -3.06 -5.61
N HIS A 193 38.40 -3.45 -5.10
CA HIS A 193 37.81 -4.76 -5.42
C HIS A 193 37.52 -4.92 -6.92
N ARG A 194 37.07 -3.86 -7.62
CA ARG A 194 36.95 -3.87 -9.09
C ARG A 194 38.31 -4.10 -9.78
N ALA A 195 39.38 -3.52 -9.25
CA ALA A 195 40.76 -3.75 -9.73
C ALA A 195 41.32 -5.14 -9.39
N LEU A 196 40.62 -5.96 -8.60
CA LEU A 196 40.97 -7.38 -8.44
C LEU A 196 40.58 -8.22 -9.66
N GLY A 197 39.51 -7.83 -10.37
CA GLY A 197 38.90 -8.58 -11.48
C GLY A 197 37.69 -9.42 -11.03
N SER A 198 36.72 -9.61 -11.94
CA SER A 198 35.42 -10.24 -11.66
C SER A 198 35.48 -11.74 -11.28
N GLY A 199 36.58 -12.42 -11.58
CA GLY A 199 36.86 -13.78 -11.09
C GLY A 199 37.28 -13.84 -9.62
N ILE A 200 37.72 -12.72 -9.04
CA ILE A 200 38.13 -12.62 -7.62
C ILE A 200 37.06 -11.86 -6.81
N SER A 201 36.50 -10.77 -7.35
CA SER A 201 35.48 -9.97 -6.65
C SER A 201 34.39 -9.43 -7.58
N LYS A 202 33.15 -9.89 -7.35
CA LYS A 202 31.92 -9.45 -8.02
C LYS A 202 31.26 -8.34 -7.19
N VAL A 203 31.57 -7.08 -7.52
CA VAL A 203 31.15 -5.90 -6.75
C VAL A 203 29.83 -5.33 -7.28
N GLN A 204 28.86 -5.09 -6.39
CA GLN A 204 27.54 -4.50 -6.69
C GLN A 204 27.21 -3.36 -5.70
N SER A 205 26.41 -2.38 -6.14
CA SER A 205 25.90 -1.29 -5.31
C SER A 205 24.70 -1.74 -4.50
N LEU A 206 24.62 -1.37 -3.23
CA LEU A 206 23.39 -1.58 -2.43
C LEU A 206 22.25 -0.63 -2.84
N LYS A 207 22.53 0.41 -3.63
CA LYS A 207 21.59 1.50 -3.94
C LYS A 207 21.16 1.60 -5.40
N LEU A 208 22.01 1.16 -6.33
CA LEU A 208 21.83 1.41 -7.77
C LEU A 208 21.52 0.13 -8.57
N ASP A 209 22.02 -1.02 -8.12
CA ASP A 209 21.98 -2.28 -8.87
C ASP A 209 20.78 -3.16 -8.43
N THR A 210 19.60 -2.55 -8.24
CA THR A 210 18.42 -3.17 -7.59
C THR A 210 17.99 -4.52 -8.19
N SER A 211 18.12 -4.68 -9.51
CA SER A 211 17.80 -5.92 -10.23
C SER A 211 18.71 -7.11 -9.91
N VAL A 212 19.86 -6.89 -9.26
CA VAL A 212 20.81 -7.94 -8.84
C VAL A 212 20.45 -8.49 -7.45
N TRP A 213 19.69 -7.75 -6.64
CA TRP A 213 19.45 -8.06 -5.23
C TRP A 213 18.24 -8.97 -5.02
N SER A 214 18.39 -10.25 -5.34
CA SER A 214 17.41 -11.27 -4.96
C SER A 214 17.30 -11.38 -3.44
N ASN A 215 16.13 -11.81 -2.94
CA ASN A 215 15.91 -12.04 -1.50
C ASN A 215 16.93 -13.02 -0.90
N GLU A 216 17.40 -14.01 -1.67
CA GLU A 216 18.43 -14.97 -1.23
C GLU A 216 19.80 -14.29 -1.04
N ILE A 217 20.18 -13.38 -1.93
CA ILE A 217 21.43 -12.61 -1.82
C ILE A 217 21.35 -11.64 -0.64
N VAL A 218 20.22 -10.94 -0.46
CA VAL A 218 19.99 -10.06 0.70
C VAL A 218 20.05 -10.86 2.01
N GLN A 219 19.42 -12.03 2.07
CA GLN A 219 19.44 -12.90 3.24
C GLN A 219 20.85 -13.43 3.54
N LEU A 220 21.67 -13.73 2.54
CA LEU A 220 23.09 -14.09 2.73
C LEU A 220 23.85 -12.99 3.46
N PHE A 221 23.68 -11.72 3.08
CA PHE A 221 24.35 -10.60 3.75
C PHE A 221 23.83 -10.33 5.17
N ILE A 222 22.55 -10.60 5.45
CA ILE A 222 21.98 -10.52 6.80
C ILE A 222 22.53 -11.65 7.69
N VAL A 223 22.53 -12.90 7.19
CA VAL A 223 22.92 -14.10 7.97
C VAL A 223 24.43 -14.23 8.14
N LEU A 224 25.24 -13.94 7.12
CA LEU A 224 26.69 -13.98 7.24
C LEU A 224 27.18 -12.73 7.99
N GLY A 225 27.00 -11.56 7.38
CA GLY A 225 27.50 -10.28 7.90
C GLY A 225 29.02 -10.15 7.92
N ASN A 226 29.50 -8.91 7.93
CA ASN A 226 30.94 -8.61 7.89
C ASN A 226 31.75 -9.26 9.01
N ASP A 227 31.18 -9.45 10.20
CA ASP A 227 31.88 -10.08 11.33
C ASP A 227 32.22 -11.55 11.05
N ARG A 228 31.28 -12.34 10.54
CA ARG A 228 31.54 -13.76 10.23
C ARG A 228 32.45 -13.88 9.00
N ALA A 229 32.21 -13.06 7.98
CA ALA A 229 33.07 -13.01 6.80
C ALA A 229 34.53 -12.64 7.16
N ASN A 230 34.76 -11.69 8.08
CA ASN A 230 36.11 -11.34 8.53
C ASN A 230 36.74 -12.37 9.49
N ARG A 231 35.96 -13.14 10.28
CA ARG A 231 36.51 -14.31 11.01
C ARG A 231 37.14 -15.35 10.09
N PHE A 232 36.67 -15.43 8.84
CA PHE A 232 37.29 -16.22 7.79
C PHE A 232 38.40 -15.45 7.08
N TRP A 233 38.11 -14.32 6.44
CA TRP A 233 39.02 -13.56 5.55
C TRP A 233 40.15 -12.80 6.25
N ALA A 234 40.02 -12.53 7.54
CA ALA A 234 40.99 -11.82 8.37
C ALA A 234 41.25 -12.58 9.69
N GLY A 235 40.96 -13.88 9.73
CA GLY A 235 41.08 -14.72 10.92
C GLY A 235 42.51 -14.92 11.44
N THR A 236 43.52 -14.55 10.66
CA THR A 236 44.94 -14.52 11.05
C THR A 236 45.59 -13.13 10.89
N LEU A 237 44.79 -12.06 10.74
CA LEU A 237 45.30 -10.69 10.61
C LEU A 237 45.92 -10.19 11.93
N PRO A 238 47.19 -9.73 11.96
CA PRO A 238 47.81 -9.23 13.19
C PRO A 238 47.13 -7.98 13.77
N PRO A 239 47.00 -7.86 15.11
CA PRO A 239 46.53 -6.63 15.74
C PRO A 239 47.41 -5.43 15.36
N GLY A 240 46.85 -4.48 14.63
CA GLY A 240 47.55 -3.29 14.14
C GLY A 240 47.79 -3.24 12.63
N GLU A 241 47.69 -4.37 11.90
CA GLU A 241 47.75 -4.37 10.41
C GLU A 241 46.41 -4.05 9.72
N GLY A 242 45.38 -3.67 10.50
CA GLY A 242 44.08 -3.25 9.97
C GLY A 242 44.17 -1.91 9.22
N LEU A 243 43.48 -1.82 8.07
CA LEU A 243 43.52 -0.63 7.21
C LEU A 243 42.69 0.52 7.81
N HIS A 244 43.27 1.72 7.90
CA HIS A 244 42.56 2.92 8.37
C HIS A 244 41.51 3.41 7.33
N PRO A 245 40.35 3.98 7.75
CA PRO A 245 39.37 4.58 6.85
C PRO A 245 39.98 5.50 5.79
N ASP A 246 40.92 6.37 6.18
CA ASP A 246 41.52 7.41 5.32
C ASP A 246 42.77 6.96 4.54
N ALA A 247 43.07 5.65 4.50
CA ALA A 247 44.23 5.13 3.77
C ALA A 247 44.20 5.48 2.27
N THR A 248 45.36 5.86 1.72
CA THR A 248 45.49 6.24 0.30
C THR A 248 45.28 5.03 -0.63
N PRO A 249 44.95 5.24 -1.92
CA PRO A 249 44.56 4.15 -2.83
C PRO A 249 45.58 3.02 -2.99
N GLY A 250 46.88 3.32 -2.91
CA GLY A 250 47.96 2.32 -3.04
C GLY A 250 47.94 1.30 -1.89
N PRO A 251 48.21 1.71 -0.63
CA PRO A 251 48.13 0.84 0.54
C PRO A 251 46.77 0.13 0.69
N ARG A 252 45.66 0.80 0.34
CA ARG A 252 44.34 0.17 0.31
C ARG A 252 44.24 -0.96 -0.72
N GLY A 253 44.72 -0.73 -1.94
CA GLY A 253 44.75 -1.75 -3.00
C GLY A 253 45.66 -2.92 -2.65
N GLU A 254 46.81 -2.65 -2.01
CA GLU A 254 47.72 -3.67 -1.51
C GLU A 254 47.06 -4.53 -0.42
N PHE A 255 46.44 -3.91 0.61
CA PHE A 255 45.73 -4.61 1.67
C PHE A 255 44.58 -5.49 1.13
N VAL A 256 43.74 -4.93 0.26
CA VAL A 256 42.64 -5.65 -0.42
C VAL A 256 43.17 -6.82 -1.27
N SER A 257 44.33 -6.65 -1.93
CA SER A 257 44.99 -7.74 -2.67
C SER A 257 45.60 -8.80 -1.74
N ARG A 258 46.24 -8.42 -0.62
CA ARG A 258 46.76 -9.34 0.39
C ARG A 258 45.64 -10.18 1.02
N LYS A 259 44.50 -9.55 1.32
CA LYS A 259 43.31 -10.17 1.94
C LYS A 259 42.56 -11.12 0.99
N TYR A 260 42.29 -10.73 -0.25
CA TYR A 260 41.36 -11.46 -1.15
C TYR A 260 41.96 -12.08 -2.42
N ARG A 261 43.08 -11.57 -2.94
CA ARG A 261 43.77 -12.18 -4.11
C ARG A 261 44.85 -13.17 -3.69
N LEU A 262 45.53 -12.89 -2.58
CA LEU A 262 46.57 -13.76 -2.02
C LEU A 262 46.08 -14.60 -0.82
N GLY A 263 44.97 -14.19 -0.19
CA GLY A 263 44.37 -14.93 0.93
C GLY A 263 45.22 -14.97 2.19
N LEU A 264 46.20 -14.09 2.37
CA LEU A 264 47.24 -14.20 3.41
C LEU A 264 46.69 -14.22 4.84
N PHE A 265 45.55 -13.57 5.05
CA PHE A 265 44.90 -13.46 6.36
C PHE A 265 43.71 -14.42 6.56
N ARG A 266 43.49 -15.34 5.60
CA ARG A 266 42.35 -16.28 5.65
C ARG A 266 42.65 -17.48 6.54
N LYS A 267 41.62 -18.01 7.21
CA LYS A 267 41.71 -19.35 7.83
C LYS A 267 41.85 -20.45 6.75
N PRO A 268 42.65 -21.50 6.97
CA PRO A 268 42.71 -22.64 6.06
C PRO A 268 41.33 -23.30 5.93
N HIS A 269 40.95 -23.68 4.72
CA HIS A 269 39.63 -24.27 4.43
C HIS A 269 39.81 -25.79 4.19
N PRO A 270 39.15 -26.68 4.96
CA PRO A 270 39.46 -28.11 4.97
C PRO A 270 39.23 -28.80 3.62
N GLN A 271 38.26 -28.33 2.83
CA GLN A 271 37.96 -28.87 1.49
C GLN A 271 38.69 -28.11 0.35
N TYR A 272 39.31 -26.95 0.63
CA TYR A 272 39.89 -26.07 -0.38
C TYR A 272 41.20 -25.44 0.14
N PRO A 273 42.29 -26.22 0.22
CA PRO A 273 43.60 -25.72 0.65
C PRO A 273 44.14 -24.67 -0.33
N ASP A 274 44.02 -24.90 -1.65
CA ASP A 274 44.35 -23.89 -2.66
C ASP A 274 43.36 -22.71 -2.63
N HIS A 275 43.92 -21.51 -2.70
CA HIS A 275 43.17 -20.26 -2.70
C HIS A 275 42.43 -20.02 -4.02
N SER A 276 42.99 -20.47 -5.15
CA SER A 276 42.41 -20.28 -6.48
C SER A 276 41.12 -21.11 -6.64
N GLN A 277 41.17 -22.38 -6.25
CA GLN A 277 40.00 -23.26 -6.18
C GLN A 277 38.91 -22.73 -5.23
N LEU A 278 39.27 -22.19 -4.07
CA LEU A 278 38.30 -21.56 -3.17
C LEU A 278 37.59 -20.36 -3.82
N LEU A 279 38.33 -19.46 -4.47
CA LEU A 279 37.76 -18.31 -5.17
C LEU A 279 36.84 -18.76 -6.32
N GLN A 280 37.21 -19.83 -7.04
CA GLN A 280 36.36 -20.42 -8.09
C GLN A 280 35.09 -21.05 -7.51
N ALA A 281 35.17 -21.79 -6.40
CA ALA A 281 34.04 -22.38 -5.70
C ALA A 281 33.05 -21.30 -5.19
N LEU A 282 33.56 -20.21 -4.60
CA LEU A 282 32.76 -19.05 -4.19
C LEU A 282 32.10 -18.35 -5.40
N CYS A 283 32.84 -18.17 -6.49
CA CYS A 283 32.32 -17.58 -7.72
C CYS A 283 31.23 -18.43 -8.39
N ALA A 284 31.28 -19.75 -8.23
CA ALA A 284 30.26 -20.70 -8.68
C ALA A 284 29.06 -20.78 -7.71
N ALA A 285 29.29 -20.75 -6.40
CA ALA A 285 28.24 -20.75 -5.38
C ALA A 285 27.27 -19.56 -5.51
N VAL A 286 27.76 -18.39 -5.96
CA VAL A 286 26.92 -17.22 -6.30
C VAL A 286 26.05 -17.40 -7.54
N ALA A 287 26.39 -18.34 -8.42
CA ALA A 287 25.66 -18.60 -9.67
C ALA A 287 24.84 -19.91 -9.64
N GLY A 288 24.87 -20.65 -8.54
CA GLY A 288 24.23 -21.96 -8.39
C GLY A 288 23.05 -21.97 -7.41
N PRO A 289 22.20 -23.01 -7.45
CA PRO A 289 21.09 -23.17 -6.51
C PRO A 289 21.61 -23.42 -5.09
N ASN A 290 20.79 -23.08 -4.09
CA ASN A 290 21.13 -23.11 -2.66
C ASN A 290 22.24 -22.13 -2.24
N LEU A 291 22.31 -20.97 -2.89
CA LEU A 291 23.23 -19.86 -2.62
C LEU A 291 23.62 -19.71 -1.14
N LEU A 292 22.63 -19.50 -0.27
CA LEU A 292 22.81 -19.25 1.16
C LEU A 292 23.57 -20.39 1.84
N LYS A 293 23.17 -21.64 1.59
CA LYS A 293 23.82 -22.83 2.17
C LYS A 293 25.27 -22.95 1.69
N ASN A 294 25.49 -22.86 0.38
CA ASN A 294 26.81 -23.05 -0.22
C ASN A 294 27.79 -21.96 0.26
N MET A 295 27.37 -20.70 0.23
CA MET A 295 28.19 -19.56 0.67
C MET A 295 28.47 -19.58 2.17
N THR A 296 27.50 -19.98 3.00
CA THR A 296 27.74 -20.14 4.45
C THR A 296 28.67 -21.31 4.75
N GLN A 297 28.54 -22.45 4.05
CA GLN A 297 29.47 -23.58 4.23
C GLN A 297 30.91 -23.24 3.82
N LEU A 298 31.12 -22.42 2.78
CA LEU A 298 32.44 -21.99 2.32
C LEU A 298 33.09 -20.90 3.20
N LEU A 299 32.32 -20.14 3.98
CA LEU A 299 32.79 -18.97 4.74
C LEU A 299 32.62 -19.08 6.26
N CYS A 300 31.89 -20.09 6.76
CA CYS A 300 31.73 -20.39 8.18
C CYS A 300 32.33 -21.76 8.53
N VAL A 301 33.62 -21.93 8.24
CA VAL A 301 34.40 -23.09 8.69
C VAL A 301 34.64 -22.99 10.20
N GLU A 302 34.00 -23.87 10.96
CA GLU A 302 34.37 -24.15 12.34
C GLU A 302 35.53 -25.17 12.36
N ALA A 303 36.52 -24.94 13.21
CA ALA A 303 37.73 -25.75 13.25
C ALA A 303 37.54 -26.93 14.21
N PHE A 304 37.57 -28.15 13.67
CA PHE A 304 37.96 -29.32 14.45
C PHE A 304 39.47 -29.23 14.71
N GLU A 305 39.85 -28.94 15.95
CA GLU A 305 41.16 -29.34 16.46
C GLU A 305 41.06 -30.82 16.89
N GLY A 306 42.04 -31.63 16.52
CA GLY A 306 41.85 -33.08 16.37
C GLY A 306 42.10 -33.92 17.63
N GLU A 307 41.43 -35.07 17.69
CA GLU A 307 41.79 -36.19 18.55
C GLU A 307 42.83 -37.10 17.87
N GLU A 308 43.71 -37.69 18.69
CA GLU A 308 44.50 -38.91 18.43
C GLU A 308 44.93 -39.44 19.82
N PRO A 309 44.96 -40.76 20.06
CA PRO A 309 43.73 -41.55 20.20
C PRO A 309 43.72 -42.36 21.51
N TRP A 310 42.58 -42.95 21.90
CA TRP A 310 42.49 -44.32 22.48
C TRP A 310 41.03 -44.80 22.57
N SER A 311 40.85 -46.11 22.38
CA SER A 311 39.53 -46.78 22.35
C SER A 311 39.07 -47.24 23.75
N PRO A 312 37.79 -47.59 23.95
CA PRO A 312 37.06 -47.20 25.17
C PRO A 312 37.04 -48.25 26.30
N PRO A 313 36.69 -47.79 27.52
CA PRO A 313 35.71 -48.46 28.37
C PRO A 313 34.30 -47.86 28.21
N ALA A 314 33.26 -48.64 28.50
CA ALA A 314 31.87 -48.24 28.28
C ALA A 314 31.31 -47.33 29.38
N LEU A 315 30.32 -46.53 29.00
CA LEU A 315 29.21 -46.03 29.84
C LEU A 315 29.58 -45.52 31.25
N ASP A 316 29.80 -44.20 31.35
CA ASP A 316 28.96 -43.44 32.28
C ASP A 316 28.70 -42.01 31.78
N GLY A 317 27.55 -41.44 32.15
CA GLY A 317 26.98 -40.26 31.49
C GLY A 317 27.02 -38.98 32.34
N SER A 318 28.12 -38.21 32.28
CA SER A 318 28.13 -36.78 32.69
C SER A 318 29.42 -36.05 32.28
N CYS A 319 29.30 -34.94 31.56
CA CYS A 319 30.27 -33.83 31.62
C CYS A 319 29.61 -32.51 31.15
N PRO A 320 29.95 -31.32 31.71
CA PRO A 320 29.11 -30.12 31.59
C PRO A 320 29.41 -29.27 30.35
N GLY A 321 28.39 -28.55 29.85
CA GLY A 321 28.55 -27.57 28.79
C GLY A 321 29.29 -26.30 29.26
N LEU A 322 30.17 -25.77 28.40
CA LEU A 322 30.86 -24.49 28.61
C LEU A 322 29.86 -23.32 28.56
N LEU A 323 29.53 -22.76 29.72
CA LEU A 323 28.77 -21.52 29.82
C LEU A 323 29.62 -20.32 29.38
N PRO A 324 29.09 -19.39 28.56
CA PRO A 324 29.76 -18.12 28.28
C PRO A 324 29.76 -17.23 29.52
N SER A 325 30.86 -16.51 29.75
CA SER A 325 31.08 -15.70 30.94
C SER A 325 30.18 -14.45 30.98
N GLY A 326 29.01 -14.59 31.62
CA GLY A 326 28.14 -13.50 32.06
C GLY A 326 27.63 -13.80 33.48
N HIS A 327 27.34 -12.76 34.26
CA HIS A 327 26.91 -12.92 35.65
C HIS A 327 25.56 -13.65 35.75
N SER A 328 25.55 -14.87 36.29
CA SER A 328 24.33 -15.53 36.75
C SER A 328 23.66 -14.72 37.86
N PRO A 329 22.33 -14.58 37.88
CA PRO A 329 21.64 -14.03 39.03
C PRO A 329 21.68 -15.03 40.20
N ASN A 330 22.07 -14.50 41.35
CA ASN A 330 21.87 -15.09 42.66
C ASN A 330 21.13 -14.05 43.52
N GLY A 331 20.09 -14.46 44.25
CA GLY A 331 19.23 -13.52 44.94
C GLY A 331 17.99 -14.14 45.58
N PHE A 332 17.30 -13.35 46.39
CA PHE A 332 16.04 -13.78 47.00
C PHE A 332 14.86 -13.71 46.03
N LEU A 333 14.04 -14.76 46.03
CA LEU A 333 12.74 -14.81 45.35
C LEU A 333 11.66 -15.30 46.31
N TYR A 334 10.42 -14.89 46.08
CA TYR A 334 9.26 -15.40 46.82
C TYR A 334 8.68 -16.60 46.08
N CYS A 335 8.95 -17.80 46.57
CA CYS A 335 8.68 -19.05 45.87
C CYS A 335 7.42 -19.72 46.41
N SER A 336 6.41 -19.88 45.58
CA SER A 336 5.22 -20.69 45.91
C SER A 336 5.55 -22.19 46.01
N PRO A 337 4.70 -23.01 46.66
CA PRO A 337 4.73 -24.45 46.45
C PRO A 337 4.20 -24.82 45.06
N ILE A 338 4.75 -25.88 44.47
CA ILE A 338 4.36 -26.36 43.13
C ILE A 338 2.86 -26.72 43.11
N SER A 339 2.14 -26.19 42.11
CA SER A 339 0.70 -26.40 41.90
C SER A 339 0.42 -27.17 40.60
N ASN A 340 -0.59 -28.05 40.61
CA ASN A 340 -1.14 -28.68 39.40
C ASN A 340 -2.41 -27.96 38.89
N LYS A 341 -2.74 -26.80 39.45
CA LYS A 341 -3.85 -25.93 39.03
C LYS A 341 -3.31 -24.56 38.62
N ALA A 342 -3.67 -24.11 37.42
CA ALA A 342 -3.49 -22.72 37.04
C ALA A 342 -4.37 -21.82 37.93
N GLY A 343 -3.81 -20.70 38.38
CA GLY A 343 -4.46 -19.74 39.26
C GLY A 343 -3.72 -18.40 39.28
N PRO A 344 -4.34 -17.33 39.83
CA PRO A 344 -3.69 -16.04 39.97
C PRO A 344 -2.53 -16.09 40.96
N SER A 345 -1.60 -15.14 40.86
CA SER A 345 -0.38 -15.11 41.68
C SER A 345 -0.68 -15.13 43.20
N PRO A 346 0.17 -15.80 44.00
CA PRO A 346 -0.09 -16.00 45.43
C PRO A 346 -0.11 -14.68 46.21
N PRO A 347 -0.83 -14.62 47.35
CA PRO A 347 -0.92 -13.42 48.16
C PRO A 347 0.43 -13.07 48.78
N ARG A 348 0.69 -11.77 48.90
CA ARG A 348 1.91 -11.16 49.46
C ARG A 348 1.89 -11.10 50.99
N ARG A 349 0.72 -11.31 51.61
CA ARG A 349 0.47 -11.29 53.05
C ARG A 349 -0.58 -12.33 53.42
N GLY A 350 -0.58 -12.76 54.68
CA GLY A 350 -1.48 -13.81 55.19
C GLY A 350 -0.76 -15.12 55.46
N ARG A 351 -1.53 -16.17 55.76
CA ARG A 351 -0.99 -17.50 56.13
C ARG A 351 -0.45 -18.28 54.93
N ASP A 352 -0.94 -17.96 53.75
CA ASP A 352 -0.66 -18.62 52.47
C ASP A 352 0.38 -17.84 51.62
N ALA A 353 1.11 -16.92 52.25
CA ALA A 353 2.14 -16.13 51.58
C ALA A 353 3.38 -16.98 51.26
N PRO A 354 3.96 -16.87 50.06
CA PRO A 354 5.07 -17.71 49.63
C PRO A 354 6.36 -17.40 50.41
N PRO A 355 7.12 -18.42 50.86
CA PRO A 355 8.40 -18.21 51.52
C PRO A 355 9.42 -17.50 50.62
N ARG A 356 10.23 -16.63 51.23
CA ARG A 356 11.35 -15.96 50.57
C ARG A 356 12.58 -16.88 50.62
N LEU A 357 12.94 -17.47 49.49
CA LEU A 357 14.05 -18.41 49.35
C LEU A 357 15.24 -17.76 48.66
N TRP A 358 16.45 -18.21 48.99
CA TRP A 358 17.66 -17.83 48.26
C TRP A 358 17.77 -18.69 46.99
N CYS A 359 17.85 -18.07 45.82
CA CYS A 359 17.82 -18.75 44.54
C CYS A 359 19.12 -18.51 43.77
N VAL A 360 19.65 -19.56 43.13
CA VAL A 360 20.89 -19.52 42.35
C VAL A 360 20.65 -20.16 40.99
N LEU A 361 21.02 -19.46 39.91
CA LEU A 361 20.90 -19.96 38.54
C LEU A 361 22.26 -20.45 38.01
N GLY A 362 22.48 -21.77 38.08
CA GLY A 362 23.71 -22.44 37.64
C GLY A 362 23.43 -23.49 36.55
N ALA A 363 23.93 -24.71 36.75
CA ALA A 363 23.53 -25.86 35.93
C ALA A 363 22.04 -26.21 36.13
N ALA A 364 21.55 -26.08 37.36
CA ALA A 364 20.15 -26.10 37.74
C ALA A 364 19.70 -24.71 38.27
N LEU A 365 18.39 -24.50 38.40
CA LEU A 365 17.83 -23.46 39.26
C LEU A 365 17.62 -24.08 40.66
N GLU A 366 18.44 -23.66 41.61
CA GLU A 366 18.49 -24.22 42.97
C GLU A 366 17.87 -23.23 43.96
N MET A 367 16.99 -23.74 44.84
CA MET A 367 16.25 -22.94 45.83
C MET A 367 16.60 -23.38 47.25
N PHE A 368 17.16 -22.46 48.03
CA PHE A 368 17.73 -22.69 49.36
C PHE A 368 16.93 -21.98 50.46
N ALA A 369 16.93 -22.56 51.66
CA ALA A 369 16.26 -21.97 52.84
C ALA A 369 16.90 -20.63 53.27
N SER A 370 18.21 -20.50 53.07
CA SER A 370 18.98 -19.27 53.27
C SER A 370 20.28 -19.33 52.46
N GLU A 371 21.01 -18.22 52.38
CA GLU A 371 22.34 -18.14 51.74
C GLU A 371 23.35 -19.16 52.31
N ASN A 372 23.16 -19.63 53.55
CA ASN A 372 24.07 -20.53 54.26
C ASN A 372 23.55 -21.99 54.42
N SER A 373 22.42 -22.37 53.82
CA SER A 373 21.92 -23.76 53.93
C SER A 373 22.64 -24.71 52.96
N PRO A 374 23.16 -25.87 53.41
CA PRO A 374 24.05 -26.72 52.62
C PRO A 374 23.37 -27.55 51.52
N GLU A 375 22.06 -27.71 51.57
CA GLU A 375 21.28 -28.50 50.61
C GLU A 375 20.12 -27.65 50.04
N PRO A 376 19.80 -27.78 48.74
CA PRO A 376 18.65 -27.09 48.14
C PRO A 376 17.34 -27.77 48.55
N LEU A 377 16.35 -26.96 48.94
CA LEU A 377 14.97 -27.42 49.21
C LEU A 377 14.26 -27.91 47.96
N SER A 378 14.65 -27.38 46.79
CA SER A 378 14.07 -27.71 45.50
C SER A 378 15.05 -27.36 44.39
N LEU A 379 15.01 -28.14 43.30
CA LEU A 379 15.90 -28.04 42.16
C LEU A 379 15.06 -28.20 40.89
N ILE A 380 15.25 -27.32 39.92
CA ILE A 380 14.61 -27.38 38.58
C ILE A 380 15.71 -27.47 37.53
N GLN A 381 15.60 -28.41 36.59
CA GLN A 381 16.54 -28.55 35.47
C GLN A 381 16.06 -27.76 34.23
N PRO A 382 16.95 -27.34 33.31
CA PRO A 382 16.54 -26.59 32.13
C PRO A 382 15.65 -27.42 31.19
N GLN A 383 15.84 -28.75 31.13
CA GLN A 383 14.96 -29.62 30.34
C GLN A 383 13.52 -29.71 30.87
N ASP A 384 13.29 -29.45 32.16
CA ASP A 384 11.96 -29.51 32.78
C ASP A 384 11.07 -28.32 32.44
N ILE A 385 11.63 -27.20 31.96
CA ILE A 385 10.84 -26.00 31.63
C ILE A 385 10.21 -26.16 30.24
N VAL A 386 8.87 -26.21 30.23
CA VAL A 386 8.07 -26.11 29.01
C VAL A 386 7.85 -24.63 28.65
N CYS A 387 7.51 -23.80 29.64
CA CYS A 387 7.18 -22.39 29.41
C CYS A 387 7.47 -21.49 30.63
N LEU A 388 8.02 -20.31 30.36
CA LEU A 388 8.11 -19.14 31.24
C LEU A 388 6.99 -18.16 30.88
N GLY A 389 6.13 -17.82 31.84
CA GLY A 389 5.12 -16.77 31.72
C GLY A 389 5.44 -15.57 32.62
N VAL A 390 5.09 -14.36 32.21
CA VAL A 390 5.22 -13.14 33.01
C VAL A 390 3.83 -12.60 33.31
N SER A 391 3.51 -12.40 34.58
CA SER A 391 2.22 -11.82 34.97
C SER A 391 2.26 -10.29 34.81
N PRO A 392 1.29 -9.65 34.14
CA PRO A 392 1.16 -8.21 34.19
C PRO A 392 0.82 -7.76 35.64
N PRO A 393 1.24 -6.56 36.06
CA PRO A 393 0.88 -6.03 37.37
C PRO A 393 -0.64 -5.84 37.47
N PRO A 394 -1.26 -6.14 38.63
CA PRO A 394 -2.71 -6.00 38.80
C PRO A 394 -3.14 -4.52 38.71
N THR A 395 -4.17 -4.26 37.90
CA THR A 395 -4.72 -2.91 37.68
C THR A 395 -5.84 -2.55 38.66
N ASP A 396 -6.52 -3.53 39.26
CA ASP A 396 -7.62 -3.29 40.19
C ASP A 396 -7.12 -3.12 41.65
N PRO A 397 -7.64 -2.15 42.42
CA PRO A 397 -7.26 -1.92 43.82
C PRO A 397 -7.47 -3.13 44.75
N GLY A 398 -8.33 -4.09 44.37
CA GLY A 398 -8.60 -5.30 45.15
C GLY A 398 -7.50 -6.37 45.11
N ASP A 399 -6.65 -6.37 44.08
CA ASP A 399 -5.56 -7.36 43.93
C ASP A 399 -4.19 -6.82 44.39
N LEU A 400 -4.15 -5.66 45.07
CA LEU A 400 -2.93 -5.07 45.65
C LEU A 400 -2.24 -5.94 46.72
N ASP A 401 -2.95 -6.93 47.27
CA ASP A 401 -2.40 -7.94 48.18
C ASP A 401 -1.65 -9.08 47.44
N ARG A 402 -1.43 -9.02 46.12
CA ARG A 402 -0.57 -9.96 45.37
C ARG A 402 0.83 -9.41 45.10
N PHE A 403 1.70 -10.23 44.50
CA PHE A 403 3.00 -9.77 43.98
C PHE A 403 2.83 -9.06 42.62
N PRO A 404 3.11 -7.75 42.53
CA PRO A 404 2.91 -6.99 41.29
C PRO A 404 3.99 -7.28 40.23
N PHE A 405 5.13 -7.84 40.66
CA PHE A 405 6.21 -8.30 39.80
C PHE A 405 6.38 -9.80 40.04
N SER A 406 5.87 -10.62 39.13
CA SER A 406 5.89 -12.07 39.26
C SER A 406 5.96 -12.80 37.91
N PHE A 407 6.58 -13.97 37.92
CA PHE A 407 6.68 -14.88 36.78
C PHE A 407 6.31 -16.31 37.19
N GLU A 408 5.96 -17.12 36.20
CA GLU A 408 5.60 -18.53 36.37
C GLU A 408 6.50 -19.41 35.50
N LEU A 409 6.87 -20.59 36.01
CA LEU A 409 7.44 -21.68 35.24
C LEU A 409 6.41 -22.81 35.16
N ILE A 410 5.97 -23.13 33.94
CA ILE A 410 5.22 -24.35 33.63
C ILE A 410 6.25 -25.43 33.31
N LEU A 411 6.22 -26.48 34.11
CA LEU A 411 7.16 -27.60 34.09
C LEU A 411 6.55 -28.87 33.49
N THR A 412 7.42 -29.78 33.08
CA THR A 412 7.10 -31.16 32.69
C THR A 412 6.12 -31.83 33.66
N GLY A 413 5.13 -32.52 33.11
CA GLY A 413 4.05 -33.16 33.87
C GLY A 413 2.89 -32.24 34.26
N GLY A 414 2.86 -30.98 33.81
CA GLY A 414 1.76 -30.05 34.11
C GLY A 414 1.83 -29.44 35.52
N ARG A 415 3.05 -29.23 36.00
CA ARG A 415 3.37 -28.59 37.29
C ARG A 415 3.63 -27.10 37.05
N ILE A 416 3.19 -26.22 37.94
CA ILE A 416 3.39 -24.77 37.85
C ILE A 416 4.08 -24.28 39.12
N GLN A 417 5.12 -23.46 38.95
CA GLN A 417 5.89 -22.81 40.01
C GLN A 417 5.86 -21.29 39.81
N HIS A 418 5.25 -20.54 40.73
CA HIS A 418 5.21 -19.08 40.69
C HIS A 418 6.31 -18.46 41.57
N PHE A 419 6.92 -17.39 41.06
CA PHE A 419 7.97 -16.60 41.70
C PHE A 419 7.56 -15.12 41.76
N GLY A 420 7.66 -14.50 42.94
CA GLY A 420 7.56 -13.05 43.13
C GLY A 420 8.95 -12.41 43.31
N THR A 421 9.13 -11.19 42.81
CA THR A 421 10.37 -10.40 42.98
C THR A 421 10.12 -9.14 43.83
N ASP A 422 11.19 -8.55 44.35
CA ASP A 422 11.13 -7.30 45.12
C ASP A 422 10.90 -6.04 44.25
N GLY A 423 11.03 -6.13 42.92
CA GLY A 423 10.90 -4.99 42.01
C GLY A 423 10.96 -5.34 40.52
N ALA A 424 10.64 -4.36 39.66
CA ALA A 424 10.61 -4.49 38.20
C ALA A 424 11.98 -4.86 37.61
N ASP A 425 13.04 -4.17 38.00
CA ASP A 425 14.40 -4.43 37.49
C ASP A 425 14.89 -5.84 37.87
N SER A 426 14.48 -6.31 39.06
CA SER A 426 14.73 -7.69 39.51
C SER A 426 13.94 -8.70 38.69
N LEU A 427 12.68 -8.41 38.34
CA LEU A 427 11.89 -9.23 37.41
C LEU A 427 12.56 -9.30 36.03
N GLU A 428 13.00 -8.18 35.46
CA GLU A 428 13.66 -8.17 34.15
C GLU A 428 14.97 -8.97 34.18
N ALA A 429 15.79 -8.81 35.22
CA ALA A 429 17.02 -9.58 35.40
C ALA A 429 16.74 -11.10 35.46
N TRP A 430 15.78 -11.53 36.28
CA TRP A 430 15.42 -12.95 36.41
C TRP A 430 14.81 -13.54 35.13
N ILE A 431 13.84 -12.88 34.48
CA ILE A 431 13.25 -13.41 33.23
C ILE A 431 14.24 -13.40 32.07
N SER A 432 15.17 -12.44 32.02
CA SER A 432 16.22 -12.39 31.01
C SER A 432 17.23 -13.52 31.20
N ALA A 433 17.65 -13.80 32.43
CA ALA A 433 18.59 -14.87 32.74
C ALA A 433 17.97 -16.26 32.59
N VAL A 434 16.81 -16.51 33.21
CA VAL A 434 16.09 -17.79 33.07
C VAL A 434 15.71 -18.03 31.61
N GLY A 435 15.25 -17.00 30.89
CA GLY A 435 14.98 -17.09 29.46
C GLY A 435 16.21 -17.51 28.63
N LYS A 436 17.39 -16.92 28.88
CA LYS A 436 18.64 -17.32 28.22
C LYS A 436 19.08 -18.74 28.57
N TRP A 437 18.74 -19.20 29.78
CA TRP A 437 19.20 -20.47 30.33
C TRP A 437 18.47 -21.70 29.75
N PHE A 438 17.16 -21.62 29.45
CA PHE A 438 16.41 -22.75 28.84
C PHE A 438 16.03 -22.58 27.36
N SER A 439 16.24 -21.40 26.74
CA SER A 439 15.86 -21.15 25.34
C SER A 439 17.05 -21.01 24.36
N PRO A 440 16.86 -21.30 23.05
CA PRO A 440 17.91 -21.21 22.05
C PRO A 440 18.45 -19.79 21.83
N LEU A 441 19.70 -19.69 21.35
CA LEU A 441 20.43 -18.44 21.12
C LEU A 441 19.69 -17.40 20.23
N SER A 442 18.76 -17.82 19.36
CA SER A 442 17.91 -16.91 18.58
C SER A 442 17.01 -16.05 19.49
N CYS A 443 16.40 -16.67 20.51
CA CYS A 443 15.51 -15.98 21.44
C CYS A 443 16.25 -14.91 22.26
N HIS A 444 17.57 -15.05 22.47
CA HIS A 444 18.35 -14.24 23.41
C HIS A 444 18.38 -12.74 23.07
N GLN A 445 18.20 -12.35 21.81
CA GLN A 445 18.13 -10.95 21.39
C GLN A 445 16.72 -10.33 21.51
N LEU A 446 15.70 -11.17 21.72
CA LEU A 446 14.30 -10.77 21.83
C LEU A 446 13.83 -10.62 23.28
N LEU A 447 14.54 -11.25 24.23
CA LEU A 447 14.33 -11.11 25.67
C LEU A 447 14.63 -9.66 26.14
N GLY A 448 13.73 -9.11 26.96
CA GLY A 448 13.78 -7.74 27.45
C GLY A 448 12.42 -7.28 27.99
N PRO A 449 12.22 -5.97 28.21
CA PRO A 449 10.99 -5.45 28.79
C PRO A 449 9.78 -5.70 27.87
N GLY A 450 8.63 -6.01 28.46
CA GLY A 450 7.40 -6.34 27.73
C GLY A 450 7.30 -7.79 27.23
N LEU A 451 8.23 -8.67 27.62
CA LEU A 451 8.07 -10.13 27.46
C LEU A 451 6.83 -10.59 28.25
N LEU A 452 5.93 -11.32 27.60
CA LEU A 452 4.72 -11.90 28.23
C LEU A 452 4.83 -13.42 28.40
N ARG A 453 5.38 -14.12 27.41
CA ARG A 453 5.54 -15.58 27.44
C ARG A 453 6.69 -16.06 26.55
N LEU A 454 7.39 -17.10 27.00
CA LEU A 454 8.47 -17.80 26.29
C LEU A 454 8.31 -19.30 26.53
N GLY A 455 8.45 -20.16 25.52
CA GLY A 455 8.34 -21.59 25.76
C GLY A 455 8.36 -22.45 24.51
N ARG A 456 8.42 -23.77 24.72
CA ARG A 456 8.30 -24.76 23.64
C ARG A 456 6.88 -24.73 23.06
N LEU A 457 6.79 -24.88 21.75
CA LEU A 457 5.54 -24.96 21.00
C LEU A 457 5.71 -25.89 19.80
N TRP A 458 4.60 -26.53 19.41
CA TRP A 458 4.50 -27.22 18.14
C TRP A 458 3.82 -26.29 17.13
N LEU A 459 4.48 -26.09 15.99
CA LEU A 459 4.05 -25.23 14.89
C LEU A 459 3.78 -26.07 13.64
N ARG A 460 2.67 -25.80 12.96
CA ARG A 460 2.36 -26.36 11.64
C ARG A 460 1.96 -25.23 10.70
N SER A 461 2.68 -25.13 9.58
CA SER A 461 2.50 -24.10 8.55
C SER A 461 2.26 -24.73 7.17
N PRO A 462 1.35 -24.17 6.34
CA PRO A 462 1.14 -24.58 4.95
C PRO A 462 2.14 -23.94 3.97
N SER A 463 3.20 -23.26 4.45
CA SER A 463 4.20 -22.61 3.61
C SER A 463 5.03 -23.61 2.80
N HIS A 464 5.10 -23.41 1.48
CA HIS A 464 5.83 -24.23 0.50
C HIS A 464 7.35 -24.39 0.73
N THR A 465 7.91 -23.75 1.76
CA THR A 465 9.33 -23.80 2.16
C THR A 465 9.65 -24.92 3.15
N ALA A 466 8.64 -25.57 3.75
CA ALA A 466 8.85 -26.73 4.61
C ALA A 466 9.08 -28.01 3.77
N PRO A 467 9.98 -28.92 4.16
CA PRO A 467 10.30 -30.12 3.36
C PRO A 467 9.15 -31.13 3.23
N ALA A 468 8.08 -30.99 4.03
CA ALA A 468 6.78 -31.58 3.78
C ALA A 468 5.68 -30.58 4.18
N PRO A 469 4.71 -30.25 3.30
CA PRO A 469 3.63 -29.33 3.64
C PRO A 469 2.72 -29.96 4.71
N GLY A 470 2.53 -29.25 5.83
CA GLY A 470 1.62 -29.69 6.89
C GLY A 470 2.19 -30.71 7.88
N LEU A 471 3.50 -30.84 8.02
CA LEU A 471 4.12 -31.51 9.18
C LEU A 471 4.03 -30.61 10.44
N TRP A 472 3.95 -31.21 11.63
CA TRP A 472 4.22 -30.51 12.90
C TRP A 472 5.73 -30.40 13.13
N LEU A 473 6.19 -29.21 13.51
CA LEU A 473 7.59 -28.91 13.84
C LEU A 473 7.68 -28.43 15.29
N SER A 474 8.67 -28.90 16.02
CA SER A 474 8.99 -28.37 17.36
C SER A 474 9.78 -27.06 17.24
N GLY A 475 9.51 -26.12 18.13
CA GLY A 475 10.19 -24.82 18.18
C GLY A 475 9.94 -24.09 19.49
N PHE A 476 10.39 -22.85 19.56
CA PHE A 476 10.16 -21.93 20.68
C PHE A 476 9.30 -20.75 20.22
N GLY A 477 8.21 -20.50 20.94
CA GLY A 477 7.45 -19.26 20.85
C GLY A 477 7.98 -18.22 21.84
N LEU A 478 8.02 -16.96 21.43
CA LEU A 478 8.29 -15.80 22.28
C LEU A 478 7.26 -14.71 21.98
N LEU A 479 6.46 -14.36 22.98
CA LEU A 479 5.44 -13.32 22.90
C LEU A 479 5.93 -12.06 23.64
N ARG A 480 6.06 -10.95 22.93
CA ARG A 480 6.48 -9.64 23.46
C ARG A 480 5.54 -8.56 22.94
N GLY A 481 4.79 -7.92 23.83
CA GLY A 481 3.70 -7.03 23.43
C GLY A 481 2.67 -7.74 22.55
N ASP A 482 2.41 -7.19 21.37
CA ASP A 482 1.49 -7.70 20.34
C ASP A 482 2.20 -8.40 19.16
N HIS A 483 3.43 -8.89 19.40
CA HIS A 483 4.25 -9.64 18.46
C HIS A 483 4.59 -11.02 19.01
N LEU A 484 4.24 -12.06 18.26
CA LEU A 484 4.65 -13.44 18.51
C LEU A 484 5.78 -13.80 17.54
N PHE A 485 6.93 -14.18 18.07
CA PHE A 485 8.09 -14.66 17.33
C PHE A 485 8.17 -16.19 17.46
N LEU A 486 8.41 -16.86 16.35
CA LEU A 486 8.45 -18.32 16.24
C LEU A 486 9.84 -18.76 15.77
N CYS A 487 10.64 -19.27 16.69
CA CYS A 487 11.96 -19.83 16.45
C CYS A 487 11.82 -21.34 16.17
N SER A 488 12.17 -21.80 14.98
CA SER A 488 12.28 -23.25 14.72
C SER A 488 13.38 -23.88 15.57
N ALA A 489 13.20 -25.14 16.01
CA ALA A 489 14.24 -25.86 16.72
C ALA A 489 15.53 -26.04 15.86
N PRO A 490 16.72 -26.10 16.46
CA PRO A 490 17.99 -26.26 15.74
C PRO A 490 18.14 -27.68 15.17
N GLY A 491 17.49 -27.95 14.04
CA GLY A 491 17.74 -29.14 13.22
C GLY A 491 18.95 -28.98 12.29
N PRO A 492 19.42 -30.07 11.64
CA PRO A 492 20.59 -30.07 10.74
C PRO A 492 20.28 -29.48 9.35
N GLY A 493 19.70 -28.28 9.31
CA GLY A 493 19.35 -27.52 8.11
C GLY A 493 19.71 -26.03 8.25
N PRO A 494 19.54 -25.23 7.19
CA PRO A 494 19.67 -23.78 7.32
C PRO A 494 18.64 -23.25 8.33
N PRO A 495 18.98 -22.28 9.19
CA PRO A 495 18.02 -21.68 10.10
C PRO A 495 16.87 -21.05 9.29
N ALA A 496 15.65 -21.50 9.54
CA ALA A 496 14.46 -20.86 9.02
C ALA A 496 14.43 -19.39 9.48
N PRO A 497 13.94 -18.43 8.67
CA PRO A 497 13.75 -17.07 9.13
C PRO A 497 12.83 -17.07 10.36
N GLU A 498 13.18 -16.27 11.37
CA GLU A 498 12.36 -16.10 12.58
C GLU A 498 10.98 -15.61 12.17
N ASP A 499 9.95 -16.44 12.37
CA ASP A 499 8.63 -16.12 11.84
C ASP A 499 7.87 -15.24 12.84
N MET A 500 7.60 -14.00 12.43
CA MET A 500 7.00 -12.96 13.25
C MET A 500 5.54 -12.75 12.83
N VAL A 501 4.62 -12.90 13.79
CA VAL A 501 3.17 -12.73 13.63
C VAL A 501 2.72 -11.50 14.40
N HIS A 502 2.00 -10.59 13.76
CA HIS A 502 1.51 -9.37 14.42
C HIS A 502 0.06 -9.54 14.86
N LEU A 503 -0.14 -9.83 16.15
CA LEU A 503 -1.38 -10.40 16.66
C LEU A 503 -2.61 -9.49 16.48
N ARG A 504 -2.46 -8.17 16.59
CA ARG A 504 -3.55 -7.21 16.30
C ARG A 504 -4.02 -7.22 14.85
N ARG A 505 -3.19 -7.67 13.88
CA ARG A 505 -3.54 -7.79 12.45
C ARG A 505 -4.13 -9.15 12.07
N LEU A 506 -4.31 -10.07 13.02
CA LEU A 506 -4.93 -11.37 12.77
C LEU A 506 -6.40 -11.21 12.37
N GLN A 507 -6.75 -11.82 11.24
CA GLN A 507 -8.09 -11.86 10.68
C GLN A 507 -8.99 -12.84 11.44
N GLU A 508 -8.38 -13.90 11.99
CA GLU A 508 -9.03 -14.91 12.81
C GLU A 508 -8.05 -15.40 13.88
N ILE A 509 -8.59 -15.64 15.08
CA ILE A 509 -7.99 -16.47 16.12
C ILE A 509 -9.08 -17.44 16.58
N SER A 510 -8.84 -18.74 16.45
CA SER A 510 -9.82 -19.78 16.76
C SER A 510 -9.16 -21.02 17.37
N VAL A 511 -9.91 -21.74 18.22
CA VAL A 511 -9.44 -22.99 18.84
C VAL A 511 -10.18 -24.16 18.19
N VAL A 512 -9.43 -25.09 17.63
CA VAL A 512 -9.94 -26.37 17.14
C VAL A 512 -9.94 -27.37 18.28
N SER A 513 -11.07 -28.07 18.45
CA SER A 513 -11.27 -29.02 19.56
C SER A 513 -10.41 -30.27 19.41
N ALA A 514 -9.97 -30.83 20.53
CA ALA A 514 -9.35 -32.14 20.59
C ALA A 514 -10.25 -33.30 20.10
N ALA A 515 -11.56 -33.05 19.88
CA ALA A 515 -12.46 -34.01 19.24
C ALA A 515 -12.29 -34.08 17.71
N ASP A 516 -11.85 -32.98 17.09
CA ASP A 516 -11.80 -32.81 15.63
C ASP A 516 -10.38 -33.09 15.06
N THR A 517 -9.42 -33.44 15.92
CA THR A 517 -8.00 -33.61 15.56
C THR A 517 -7.55 -35.07 15.73
N PRO A 518 -6.74 -35.61 14.79
CA PRO A 518 -6.31 -37.01 14.84
C PRO A 518 -5.45 -37.31 16.09
N ASP A 519 -4.71 -36.31 16.55
CA ASP A 519 -3.79 -36.40 17.69
C ASP A 519 -4.47 -36.21 19.05
N LYS A 520 -5.80 -35.97 19.08
CA LYS A 520 -6.61 -35.68 20.27
C LYS A 520 -6.07 -34.53 21.14
N LYS A 521 -5.52 -33.50 20.49
CA LYS A 521 -5.01 -32.28 21.14
C LYS A 521 -5.74 -31.04 20.63
N GLU A 522 -5.92 -30.06 21.52
CA GLU A 522 -6.45 -28.74 21.18
C GLU A 522 -5.40 -27.97 20.34
N HIS A 523 -5.84 -27.20 19.35
CA HIS A 523 -4.95 -26.41 18.47
C HIS A 523 -5.45 -24.97 18.35
N LEU A 524 -4.54 -23.99 18.36
CA LEU A 524 -4.83 -22.58 18.15
C LEU A 524 -4.49 -22.21 16.70
N VAL A 525 -5.48 -21.70 15.98
CA VAL A 525 -5.36 -21.29 14.57
C VAL A 525 -5.26 -19.78 14.51
N LEU A 526 -4.20 -19.29 13.85
CA LEU A 526 -3.94 -17.87 13.62
C LEU A 526 -3.99 -17.59 12.12
N VAL A 527 -4.90 -16.73 11.65
CA VAL A 527 -5.01 -16.36 10.22
C VAL A 527 -4.47 -14.96 9.99
N GLU A 528 -3.35 -14.86 9.27
CA GLU A 528 -2.71 -13.62 8.86
C GLU A 528 -2.89 -13.40 7.34
N THR A 529 -2.54 -12.22 6.82
CA THR A 529 -2.70 -11.91 5.40
C THR A 529 -1.82 -12.81 4.52
N GLY A 530 -2.44 -13.86 3.94
CA GLY A 530 -1.81 -14.78 2.99
C GLY A 530 -1.42 -16.15 3.58
N ARG A 531 -1.60 -16.38 4.88
CA ARG A 531 -1.21 -17.62 5.57
C ARG A 531 -2.07 -17.95 6.80
N THR A 532 -2.09 -19.23 7.16
CA THR A 532 -2.71 -19.76 8.38
C THR A 532 -1.65 -20.54 9.15
N LEU A 533 -1.50 -20.26 10.45
CA LEU A 533 -0.55 -20.96 11.32
C LEU A 533 -1.32 -21.73 12.39
N TYR A 534 -0.91 -22.97 12.65
CA TYR A 534 -1.46 -23.82 13.70
C TYR A 534 -0.43 -23.95 14.81
N LEU A 535 -0.82 -23.63 16.04
CA LEU A 535 -0.01 -23.74 17.24
C LEU A 535 -0.62 -24.76 18.20
N GLN A 536 0.21 -25.60 18.80
CA GLN A 536 -0.19 -26.59 19.80
C GLN A 536 0.81 -26.59 20.95
N GLY A 537 0.30 -26.69 22.18
CA GLY A 537 1.12 -26.88 23.38
C GLY A 537 1.81 -28.24 23.40
N GLU A 538 2.75 -28.39 24.33
CA GLU A 538 3.30 -29.69 24.72
C GLU A 538 2.22 -30.48 25.49
N GLY A 539 1.52 -29.81 26.41
CA GLY A 539 0.39 -30.31 27.19
C GLY A 539 -0.87 -29.42 27.09
N ARG A 540 -1.67 -29.38 28.18
CA ARG A 540 -2.92 -28.60 28.26
C ARG A 540 -2.75 -27.25 28.98
N LEU A 541 -2.00 -27.21 30.07
CA LEU A 541 -1.86 -26.00 30.89
C LEU A 541 -1.07 -24.92 30.15
N ASP A 542 0.00 -25.29 29.47
CA ASP A 542 0.76 -24.42 28.57
C ASP A 542 -0.07 -24.01 27.36
N PHE A 543 -0.86 -24.90 26.75
CA PHE A 543 -1.78 -24.53 25.66
C PHE A 543 -2.80 -23.47 26.10
N MET A 544 -3.44 -23.66 27.26
CA MET A 544 -4.38 -22.68 27.82
C MET A 544 -3.68 -21.34 28.14
N ALA A 545 -2.47 -21.38 28.69
CA ALA A 545 -1.69 -20.19 29.03
C ALA A 545 -1.18 -19.43 27.79
N TRP A 546 -0.84 -20.14 26.70
CA TRP A 546 -0.53 -19.57 25.40
C TRP A 546 -1.76 -18.97 24.72
N ASN A 547 -2.89 -19.68 24.71
CA ASN A 547 -4.15 -19.17 24.15
C ASN A 547 -4.59 -17.87 24.85
N ALA A 548 -4.58 -17.85 26.19
CA ALA A 548 -4.92 -16.64 26.97
C ALA A 548 -3.97 -15.47 26.68
N ALA A 549 -2.66 -15.72 26.64
CA ALA A 549 -1.67 -14.67 26.40
C ALA A 549 -1.72 -14.13 24.96
N ILE A 550 -1.84 -15.01 23.96
CA ILE A 550 -1.98 -14.62 22.54
C ILE A 550 -3.32 -13.89 22.33
N GLY A 551 -4.41 -14.36 22.93
CA GLY A 551 -5.72 -13.71 22.86
C GLY A 551 -5.72 -12.27 23.42
N GLY A 552 -5.12 -12.06 24.59
CA GLY A 552 -4.95 -10.72 25.17
C GLY A 552 -4.06 -9.82 24.30
N ALA A 553 -2.93 -10.35 23.83
CA ALA A 553 -1.99 -9.62 22.96
C ALA A 553 -2.54 -9.32 21.55
N ALA A 554 -3.51 -10.10 21.08
CA ALA A 554 -4.23 -9.87 19.82
C ALA A 554 -5.25 -8.71 19.88
N GLY A 555 -5.43 -8.09 21.05
CA GLY A 555 -6.35 -6.98 21.31
C GLY A 555 -7.80 -7.44 21.46
N GLY A 556 -8.55 -6.83 22.39
CA GLY A 556 -9.92 -7.22 22.70
C GLY A 556 -10.45 -6.64 24.02
N GLY A 557 -10.16 -5.36 24.31
CA GLY A 557 -10.67 -4.72 25.54
C GLY A 557 -10.12 -3.32 25.82
N GLY A 558 -8.89 -3.01 25.38
CA GLY A 558 -8.26 -1.70 25.55
C GLY A 558 -9.04 -0.56 24.88
N THR A 559 -8.93 0.64 25.44
CA THR A 559 -9.54 1.88 24.91
C THR A 559 -8.61 2.64 23.97
N GLY A 560 -7.30 2.38 24.00
CA GLY A 560 -6.31 3.12 23.22
C GLY A 560 -6.40 2.82 21.72
N LEU A 561 -6.25 3.84 20.87
CA LEU A 561 -6.40 3.66 19.41
C LEU A 561 -5.41 2.64 18.82
N GLN A 562 -4.19 2.58 19.38
CA GLN A 562 -3.15 1.62 19.00
C GLN A 562 -3.41 0.20 19.51
N GLU A 563 -4.31 0.04 20.49
CA GLU A 563 -4.59 -1.24 21.16
C GLU A 563 -5.67 -2.07 20.45
N GLN A 564 -6.39 -1.44 19.52
CA GLN A 564 -7.50 -2.05 18.80
C GLN A 564 -7.02 -3.15 17.85
N GLN A 565 -7.93 -4.08 17.54
CA GLN A 565 -7.73 -5.03 16.43
C GLN A 565 -7.72 -4.25 15.11
N MET A 566 -6.73 -4.52 14.25
CA MET A 566 -6.45 -3.76 13.03
C MET A 566 -6.88 -4.53 11.78
N SER A 567 -7.57 -3.86 10.87
CA SER A 567 -7.89 -4.41 9.56
C SER A 567 -6.67 -4.37 8.61
N ARG A 568 -6.83 -4.95 7.41
CA ARG A 568 -5.82 -4.89 6.33
C ARG A 568 -5.45 -3.45 5.95
N GLY A 569 -6.26 -2.44 6.31
CA GLY A 569 -6.02 -1.03 6.08
C GLY A 569 -5.18 -0.29 7.14
N ASP A 570 -4.59 -0.97 8.13
CA ASP A 570 -3.96 -0.34 9.33
C ASP A 570 -4.91 0.64 10.07
N ILE A 571 -6.19 0.28 10.17
CA ILE A 571 -7.21 1.01 10.92
C ILE A 571 -7.99 0.04 11.82
N PRO A 572 -8.60 0.50 12.93
CA PRO A 572 -9.40 -0.36 13.80
C PRO A 572 -10.54 -1.06 13.04
N ILE A 573 -10.70 -2.37 13.24
CA ILE A 573 -11.77 -3.17 12.62
C ILE A 573 -13.16 -2.60 12.95
N ILE A 574 -13.33 -2.05 14.16
CA ILE A 574 -14.58 -1.38 14.59
C ILE A 574 -14.94 -0.22 13.66
N VAL A 575 -13.95 0.62 13.30
CA VAL A 575 -14.13 1.75 12.39
C VAL A 575 -14.41 1.27 10.97
N ASP A 576 -13.61 0.33 10.47
CA ASP A 576 -13.71 -0.24 9.12
C ASP A 576 -15.08 -0.89 8.87
N ALA A 577 -15.50 -1.78 9.77
CA ALA A 577 -16.78 -2.48 9.69
C ALA A 577 -17.98 -1.51 9.78
N CYS A 578 -17.97 -0.56 10.73
CA CYS A 578 -19.07 0.39 10.88
C CYS A 578 -19.17 1.35 9.69
N ILE A 579 -18.05 1.89 9.20
CA ILE A 579 -18.01 2.73 8.00
C ILE A 579 -18.50 1.96 6.78
N SER A 580 -18.06 0.72 6.60
CA SER A 580 -18.45 -0.12 5.47
C SER A 580 -19.95 -0.43 5.47
N PHE A 581 -20.51 -0.81 6.62
CA PHE A 581 -21.95 -1.09 6.76
C PHE A 581 -22.82 0.14 6.50
N VAL A 582 -22.42 1.32 7.01
CA VAL A 582 -23.12 2.58 6.73
C VAL A 582 -22.93 3.01 5.27
N THR A 583 -21.79 2.70 4.64
CA THR A 583 -21.57 2.92 3.20
C THR A 583 -22.51 2.07 2.34
N GLN A 584 -22.71 0.80 2.71
CA GLN A 584 -23.53 -0.16 1.96
C GLN A 584 -25.04 0.01 2.15
N HIS A 585 -25.48 0.40 3.36
CA HIS A 585 -26.91 0.39 3.72
C HIS A 585 -27.44 1.72 4.28
N GLY A 586 -26.55 2.64 4.67
CA GLY A 586 -26.93 3.88 5.38
C GLY A 586 -26.90 5.17 4.54
N LEU A 587 -26.24 5.21 3.38
CA LEU A 587 -26.02 6.46 2.64
C LEU A 587 -27.29 7.13 2.08
N ARG A 588 -28.41 6.40 2.01
CA ARG A 588 -29.74 6.93 1.64
C ARG A 588 -30.63 7.28 2.84
N LEU A 589 -30.27 6.87 4.05
CA LEU A 589 -31.12 7.02 5.23
C LEU A 589 -31.19 8.49 5.66
N GLU A 590 -32.37 9.10 5.57
CA GLU A 590 -32.59 10.47 6.04
C GLU A 590 -32.15 10.64 7.49
N GLY A 591 -31.25 11.59 7.75
CA GLY A 591 -30.72 11.82 9.09
C GLY A 591 -29.76 10.74 9.59
N VAL A 592 -29.09 9.99 8.71
CA VAL A 592 -27.95 9.13 9.07
C VAL A 592 -26.95 9.90 9.95
N TYR A 593 -26.36 9.23 10.96
CA TYR A 593 -25.59 9.84 12.06
C TYR A 593 -26.33 10.83 12.98
N ARG A 594 -27.42 11.49 12.55
CA ARG A 594 -28.25 12.37 13.39
C ARG A 594 -29.27 11.58 14.23
N LYS A 595 -29.93 10.59 13.64
CA LYS A 595 -30.79 9.63 14.34
C LYS A 595 -29.91 8.72 15.21
N GLY A 596 -30.30 8.54 16.47
CA GLY A 596 -29.61 7.68 17.43
C GLY A 596 -30.24 6.29 17.50
N GLY A 597 -29.42 5.28 17.82
CA GLY A 597 -29.89 3.91 18.00
C GLY A 597 -30.56 3.68 19.35
N ALA A 598 -31.02 2.45 19.60
CA ALA A 598 -31.49 2.08 20.93
C ALA A 598 -30.27 2.01 21.86
N ARG A 599 -30.17 2.89 22.87
CA ARG A 599 -28.97 3.02 23.73
C ARG A 599 -28.42 1.68 24.23
N ALA A 600 -29.30 0.79 24.69
CA ALA A 600 -28.91 -0.53 25.19
C ALA A 600 -28.40 -1.49 24.09
N ARG A 601 -28.90 -1.38 22.85
CA ARG A 601 -28.52 -2.24 21.72
C ARG A 601 -27.19 -1.80 21.11
N SER A 602 -27.03 -0.51 20.84
CA SER A 602 -25.74 0.08 20.44
C SER A 602 -24.63 -0.05 21.51
N LEU A 603 -24.97 -0.10 22.81
CA LEU A 603 -23.99 -0.43 23.85
C LEU A 603 -23.57 -1.91 23.84
N ARG A 604 -24.50 -2.85 23.63
CA ARG A 604 -24.15 -4.27 23.45
C ARG A 604 -23.26 -4.48 22.21
N LEU A 605 -23.64 -3.91 21.08
CA LEU A 605 -22.85 -3.98 19.84
C LEU A 605 -21.42 -3.42 20.04
N LEU A 606 -21.27 -2.30 20.77
CA LEU A 606 -19.96 -1.76 21.11
C LEU A 606 -19.18 -2.69 22.07
N ALA A 607 -19.83 -3.33 23.04
CA ALA A 607 -19.19 -4.30 23.93
C ALA A 607 -18.75 -5.58 23.18
N GLU A 608 -19.54 -6.05 22.21
CA GLU A 608 -19.19 -7.16 21.31
C GLU A 608 -17.96 -6.81 20.45
N PHE A 609 -17.93 -5.59 19.89
CA PHE A 609 -16.79 -5.05 19.16
C PHE A 609 -15.55 -4.88 20.05
N ARG A 610 -15.69 -4.42 21.30
CA ARG A 610 -14.56 -4.32 22.24
C ARG A 610 -14.02 -5.71 22.58
N ARG A 611 -14.89 -6.69 22.85
CA ARG A 611 -14.52 -8.08 23.17
C ARG A 611 -13.72 -8.74 22.04
N ASP A 612 -14.26 -8.76 20.82
CA ASP A 612 -13.54 -9.30 19.66
C ASP A 612 -14.10 -8.77 18.33
N ALA A 613 -13.57 -7.62 17.87
CA ALA A 613 -14.04 -6.92 16.68
C ALA A 613 -14.01 -7.78 15.40
N ARG A 614 -13.04 -8.68 15.24
CA ARG A 614 -12.94 -9.59 14.08
C ARG A 614 -14.10 -10.59 14.00
N SER A 615 -14.68 -11.02 15.13
CA SER A 615 -15.86 -11.90 15.13
C SER A 615 -17.16 -11.20 14.72
N VAL A 616 -17.31 -9.90 14.98
CA VAL A 616 -18.54 -9.15 14.69
C VAL A 616 -18.76 -9.02 13.18
N LYS A 617 -19.86 -9.60 12.68
CA LYS A 617 -20.30 -9.49 11.28
C LYS A 617 -21.62 -8.72 11.23
N LEU A 618 -21.56 -7.44 10.90
CA LEU A 618 -22.76 -6.61 10.72
C LEU A 618 -23.57 -7.12 9.52
N ARG A 619 -24.88 -7.34 9.70
CA ARG A 619 -25.80 -7.83 8.65
C ARG A 619 -27.06 -6.97 8.57
N PRO A 620 -27.57 -6.64 7.37
CA PRO A 620 -28.85 -5.94 7.24
C PRO A 620 -29.99 -6.78 7.82
N GLY A 621 -31.01 -6.12 8.37
CA GLY A 621 -32.15 -6.76 9.05
C GLY A 621 -31.87 -7.18 10.51
N GLU A 622 -30.67 -7.69 10.80
CA GLU A 622 -30.22 -7.99 12.17
C GLU A 622 -29.67 -6.74 12.88
N HIS A 623 -28.83 -5.98 12.17
CA HIS A 623 -28.17 -4.78 12.67
C HIS A 623 -28.81 -3.52 12.08
N PHE A 624 -29.17 -2.56 12.95
CA PHE A 624 -29.76 -1.29 12.55
C PHE A 624 -28.67 -0.25 12.27
N VAL A 625 -28.84 0.54 11.20
CA VAL A 625 -27.87 1.56 10.78
C VAL A 625 -27.64 2.58 11.90
N GLU A 626 -28.70 2.99 12.60
CA GLU A 626 -28.64 3.95 13.70
C GLU A 626 -27.74 3.47 14.84
N ASP A 627 -27.86 2.19 15.24
CA ASP A 627 -27.00 1.62 16.28
C ASP A 627 -25.54 1.55 15.84
N VAL A 628 -25.26 1.18 14.59
CA VAL A 628 -23.90 1.17 14.02
C VAL A 628 -23.31 2.59 13.95
N THR A 629 -24.11 3.59 13.58
CA THR A 629 -23.67 5.00 13.58
C THR A 629 -23.36 5.51 15.00
N ASP A 630 -24.12 5.07 16.00
CA ASP A 630 -23.88 5.38 17.42
C ASP A 630 -22.63 4.66 17.96
N THR A 631 -22.44 3.38 17.62
CA THR A 631 -21.22 2.61 17.95
C THR A 631 -19.98 3.31 17.39
N LEU A 632 -20.00 3.80 16.14
CA LEU A 632 -18.88 4.55 15.55
C LEU A 632 -18.63 5.90 16.27
N LYS A 633 -19.70 6.66 16.58
CA LYS A 633 -19.58 7.94 17.31
C LYS A 633 -19.10 7.74 18.76
N ARG A 634 -19.43 6.62 19.40
CA ARG A 634 -18.96 6.27 20.76
C ARG A 634 -17.53 5.76 20.75
N PHE A 635 -17.14 4.95 19.77
CA PHE A 635 -15.75 4.48 19.62
C PHE A 635 -14.74 5.64 19.68
N PHE A 636 -14.93 6.72 18.90
CA PHE A 636 -14.05 7.89 18.93
C PHE A 636 -14.13 8.70 20.24
N ARG A 637 -15.32 8.75 20.86
CA ARG A 637 -15.54 9.41 22.16
C ARG A 637 -14.84 8.70 23.32
N GLU A 638 -14.66 7.39 23.20
CA GLU A 638 -14.14 6.46 24.21
C GLU A 638 -12.72 5.95 23.85
N LEU A 639 -11.89 6.83 23.29
CA LEU A 639 -10.44 6.61 23.13
C LEU A 639 -9.69 7.35 24.25
N ASP A 640 -8.54 6.84 24.70
CA ASP A 640 -7.76 7.50 25.78
C ASP A 640 -7.09 8.82 25.33
N ASP A 641 -6.77 8.92 24.04
CA ASP A 641 -6.38 10.16 23.34
C ASP A 641 -7.33 10.29 22.13
N PRO A 642 -7.98 11.45 21.88
CA PRO A 642 -8.79 11.64 20.69
C PRO A 642 -7.98 11.34 19.42
N VAL A 643 -8.65 10.91 18.33
CA VAL A 643 -7.96 10.54 17.09
C VAL A 643 -7.12 11.70 16.50
N THR A 644 -7.51 12.95 16.79
CA THR A 644 -6.80 14.19 16.44
C THR A 644 -5.64 14.57 17.37
N SER A 645 -5.43 13.78 18.43
CA SER A 645 -4.53 13.94 19.58
C SER A 645 -4.70 15.22 20.40
N ALA A 646 -4.93 15.07 21.71
CA ALA A 646 -5.11 16.18 22.65
C ALA A 646 -3.89 17.11 22.68
N ARG A 647 -2.68 16.55 22.54
CA ARG A 647 -1.41 17.29 22.43
C ARG A 647 -1.37 18.26 21.24
N LEU A 648 -2.12 17.98 20.17
CA LEU A 648 -2.18 18.82 18.97
C LEU A 648 -3.37 19.78 18.96
N LEU A 649 -4.29 19.71 19.94
CA LEU A 649 -5.48 20.56 20.02
C LEU A 649 -5.18 22.08 19.94
N PRO A 650 -4.11 22.63 20.55
CA PRO A 650 -3.75 24.04 20.37
C PRO A 650 -3.47 24.39 18.90
N ARG A 651 -2.67 23.56 18.21
CA ARG A 651 -2.34 23.75 16.79
C ARG A 651 -3.54 23.58 15.86
N TRP A 652 -4.52 22.75 16.23
CA TRP A 652 -5.80 22.67 15.52
C TRP A 652 -6.62 23.96 15.64
N ARG A 653 -6.60 24.63 16.80
CA ARG A 653 -7.28 25.92 17.01
C ARG A 653 -6.57 27.07 16.30
N GLU A 654 -5.24 27.16 16.45
CA GLU A 654 -4.40 28.10 15.68
C GLU A 654 -4.65 27.99 14.17
N ALA A 655 -4.75 26.76 13.65
CA ALA A 655 -5.09 26.52 12.25
C ALA A 655 -6.51 26.96 11.89
N ALA A 656 -7.50 26.77 12.77
CA ALA A 656 -8.90 27.17 12.55
C ALA A 656 -9.12 28.69 12.55
N GLU A 657 -8.23 29.45 13.21
CA GLU A 657 -8.27 30.90 13.32
C GLU A 657 -7.69 31.65 12.10
N LEU A 658 -6.84 31.00 11.27
CA LEU A 658 -6.25 31.65 10.08
C LEU A 658 -7.35 32.14 9.11
N PRO A 659 -7.21 33.32 8.48
CA PRO A 659 -8.34 33.97 7.80
C PRO A 659 -8.78 33.30 6.49
N GLN A 660 -7.86 32.73 5.72
CA GLN A 660 -8.15 32.15 4.39
C GLN A 660 -8.34 30.63 4.45
N LYS A 661 -9.40 30.07 3.82
CA LYS A 661 -9.68 28.62 3.83
C LYS A 661 -8.48 27.80 3.34
N ASN A 662 -7.82 28.20 2.24
CA ASN A 662 -6.67 27.47 1.71
C ASN A 662 -5.50 27.41 2.71
N GLN A 663 -5.23 28.52 3.42
CA GLN A 663 -4.21 28.55 4.48
C GLN A 663 -4.60 27.63 5.66
N ARG A 664 -5.89 27.54 5.99
CA ARG A 664 -6.40 26.57 6.99
C ARG A 664 -6.20 25.13 6.54
N LEU A 665 -6.55 24.79 5.29
CA LEU A 665 -6.39 23.43 4.76
C LEU A 665 -4.93 22.95 4.78
N GLU A 666 -3.98 23.78 4.31
CA GLU A 666 -2.54 23.46 4.42
C GLU A 666 -2.08 23.36 5.89
N LYS A 667 -2.60 24.22 6.79
CA LYS A 667 -2.27 24.12 8.21
C LYS A 667 -2.86 22.90 8.90
N TYR A 668 -4.02 22.40 8.45
CA TYR A 668 -4.54 21.11 8.88
C TYR A 668 -3.67 19.96 8.37
N LYS A 669 -3.15 20.04 7.13
CA LYS A 669 -2.22 19.08 6.54
C LYS A 669 -0.92 18.97 7.35
N ASP A 670 -0.33 20.10 7.76
CA ASP A 670 0.80 20.16 8.70
C ASP A 670 0.52 19.39 10.01
N VAL A 671 -0.67 19.57 10.60
CA VAL A 671 -1.04 18.95 11.88
C VAL A 671 -1.35 17.45 11.71
N ILE A 672 -1.97 17.06 10.60
CA ILE A 672 -2.20 15.65 10.21
C ILE A 672 -0.87 14.94 9.94
N GLY A 673 0.14 15.62 9.40
CA GLY A 673 1.51 15.11 9.27
C GLY A 673 2.14 14.77 10.64
N CYS A 674 1.84 15.55 11.68
CA CYS A 674 2.31 15.32 13.05
C CYS A 674 1.59 14.19 13.82
N LEU A 675 0.54 13.59 13.26
CA LEU A 675 -0.15 12.45 13.88
C LEU A 675 0.62 11.12 13.70
N PRO A 676 0.43 10.13 14.61
CA PRO A 676 0.83 8.75 14.36
C PRO A 676 0.14 8.16 13.11
N ARG A 677 0.74 7.11 12.51
CA ARG A 677 0.25 6.48 11.27
C ARG A 677 -1.22 6.03 11.37
N VAL A 678 -1.59 5.34 12.45
CA VAL A 678 -2.96 4.82 12.65
C VAL A 678 -3.95 5.97 12.88
N ASN A 679 -3.61 6.99 13.67
CA ASN A 679 -4.43 8.21 13.81
C ASN A 679 -4.71 8.86 12.44
N ARG A 680 -3.66 9.07 11.63
CA ARG A 680 -3.79 9.67 10.30
C ARG A 680 -4.62 8.82 9.34
N ARG A 681 -4.42 7.49 9.29
CA ARG A 681 -5.23 6.60 8.43
C ARG A 681 -6.68 6.52 8.91
N THR A 682 -6.91 6.36 10.21
CA THR A 682 -8.26 6.28 10.79
C THR A 682 -9.04 7.58 10.57
N LEU A 683 -8.39 8.74 10.72
CA LEU A 683 -8.97 10.04 10.41
C LEU A 683 -9.25 10.16 8.90
N ALA A 684 -8.32 9.79 8.02
CA ALA A 684 -8.52 9.82 6.57
C ALA A 684 -9.72 8.97 6.12
N THR A 685 -9.88 7.76 6.68
CA THR A 685 -11.04 6.89 6.41
C THR A 685 -12.34 7.50 6.92
N LEU A 686 -12.36 8.08 8.13
CA LEU A 686 -13.53 8.76 8.67
C LEU A 686 -13.94 9.96 7.80
N ILE A 687 -13.01 10.85 7.47
CA ILE A 687 -13.30 12.04 6.65
C ILE A 687 -13.73 11.62 5.24
N GLY A 688 -13.09 10.62 4.62
CA GLY A 688 -13.46 10.09 3.30
C GLY A 688 -14.81 9.36 3.26
N HIS A 689 -15.28 8.82 4.39
CA HIS A 689 -16.65 8.36 4.53
C HIS A 689 -17.63 9.52 4.66
N LEU A 690 -17.38 10.48 5.56
CA LEU A 690 -18.25 11.65 5.74
C LEU A 690 -18.34 12.51 4.47
N TYR A 691 -17.30 12.53 3.63
CA TYR A 691 -17.32 13.12 2.29
C TYR A 691 -18.35 12.45 1.37
N ARG A 692 -18.40 11.11 1.34
CA ARG A 692 -19.42 10.33 0.59
C ARG A 692 -20.83 10.57 1.15
N VAL A 693 -20.99 10.64 2.48
CA VAL A 693 -22.29 10.92 3.12
C VAL A 693 -22.83 12.29 2.67
N GLN A 694 -22.03 13.36 2.71
CA GLN A 694 -22.50 14.69 2.29
C GLN A 694 -22.67 14.83 0.77
N LYS A 695 -21.90 14.10 -0.05
CA LYS A 695 -22.19 13.98 -1.49
C LYS A 695 -23.59 13.39 -1.75
N CYS A 696 -24.08 12.51 -0.86
CA CYS A 696 -25.42 11.94 -0.92
C CYS A 696 -26.50 12.78 -0.19
N ALA A 697 -26.20 14.03 0.23
CA ALA A 697 -27.10 14.87 1.03
C ALA A 697 -28.45 15.19 0.36
N ALA A 698 -28.53 15.13 -0.97
CA ALA A 698 -29.79 15.27 -1.70
C ALA A 698 -30.85 14.20 -1.31
N LEU A 699 -30.40 13.01 -0.88
CA LEU A 699 -31.26 11.96 -0.34
C LEU A 699 -31.27 12.02 1.20
N ASN A 700 -30.10 11.90 1.83
CA ASN A 700 -30.02 11.66 3.27
C ASN A 700 -30.14 12.92 4.16
N GLN A 701 -30.19 14.13 3.58
CA GLN A 701 -30.31 15.43 4.26
C GLN A 701 -29.12 15.80 5.19
N MET A 702 -27.96 15.15 5.05
CA MET A 702 -26.78 15.34 5.91
C MET A 702 -25.64 16.09 5.19
N CYS A 703 -25.77 17.40 5.08
CA CYS A 703 -24.69 18.27 4.57
C CYS A 703 -23.47 18.31 5.52
N THR A 704 -22.32 18.79 5.02
CA THR A 704 -21.05 18.91 5.76
C THR A 704 -21.22 19.52 7.16
N ARG A 705 -22.00 20.61 7.27
CA ARG A 705 -22.20 21.32 8.55
C ARG A 705 -22.91 20.46 9.58
N ASN A 706 -23.92 19.68 9.16
CA ASN A 706 -24.67 18.78 10.05
C ASN A 706 -23.76 17.66 10.56
N LEU A 707 -22.96 17.05 9.67
CA LEU A 707 -21.99 16.02 10.05
C LEU A 707 -20.90 16.56 10.99
N ALA A 708 -20.37 17.75 10.71
CA ALA A 708 -19.34 18.38 11.53
C ALA A 708 -19.82 18.65 12.97
N LEU A 709 -21.05 19.16 13.14
CA LEU A 709 -21.67 19.39 14.45
C LEU A 709 -21.88 18.08 15.24
N LEU A 710 -22.19 16.97 14.57
CA LEU A 710 -22.42 15.66 15.20
C LEU A 710 -21.12 14.93 15.55
N PHE A 711 -20.08 15.05 14.73
CA PHE A 711 -18.83 14.30 14.91
C PHE A 711 -17.74 15.06 15.67
N ALA A 712 -17.60 16.38 15.52
CA ALA A 712 -16.52 17.12 16.20
C ALA A 712 -16.49 16.89 17.71
N PRO A 713 -17.62 16.79 18.44
CA PRO A 713 -17.62 16.46 19.85
C PRO A 713 -16.99 15.09 20.15
N SER A 714 -17.20 14.06 19.33
CA SER A 714 -16.58 12.74 19.52
C SER A 714 -15.15 12.65 18.99
N VAL A 715 -14.85 13.30 17.85
CA VAL A 715 -13.54 13.22 17.18
C VAL A 715 -12.45 13.98 17.94
N PHE A 716 -12.79 15.14 18.50
CA PHE A 716 -11.91 15.96 19.36
C PHE A 716 -12.19 15.77 20.86
N GLN A 717 -13.15 14.91 21.21
CA GLN A 717 -13.61 14.64 22.58
C GLN A 717 -14.07 15.87 23.40
N THR A 718 -14.51 16.93 22.73
CA THR A 718 -14.97 18.17 23.40
C THR A 718 -16.35 18.04 24.05
N ASP A 719 -16.67 19.00 24.93
CA ASP A 719 -17.95 19.17 25.62
C ASP A 719 -19.16 19.43 24.69
N GLY A 720 -18.93 19.56 23.38
CA GLY A 720 -19.93 19.90 22.38
C GLY A 720 -20.04 21.39 22.04
N ARG A 721 -19.25 22.27 22.68
CA ARG A 721 -19.29 23.74 22.46
C ARG A 721 -18.12 24.27 21.63
N GLY A 722 -17.20 23.40 21.19
CA GLY A 722 -16.01 23.75 20.42
C GLY A 722 -16.29 24.25 19.00
N GLU A 723 -16.46 25.56 18.82
CA GLU A 723 -16.68 26.17 17.50
C GLU A 723 -15.50 25.93 16.53
N HIS A 724 -14.27 25.97 17.04
CA HIS A 724 -13.05 25.72 16.26
C HIS A 724 -13.05 24.28 15.74
N GLU A 725 -13.30 23.31 16.60
CA GLU A 725 -13.31 21.88 16.30
C GLU A 725 -14.40 21.53 15.27
N VAL A 726 -15.58 22.18 15.35
CA VAL A 726 -16.62 22.07 14.31
C VAL A 726 -16.18 22.71 13.00
N ARG A 727 -15.50 23.87 13.00
CA ARG A 727 -14.94 24.49 11.78
C ARG A 727 -13.89 23.58 11.14
N VAL A 728 -12.92 23.09 11.91
CA VAL A 728 -11.89 22.16 11.43
C VAL A 728 -12.55 20.96 10.77
N LEU A 729 -13.49 20.29 11.45
CA LEU A 729 -14.08 19.08 10.90
C LEU A 729 -14.91 19.34 9.64
N GLN A 730 -15.63 20.46 9.58
CA GLN A 730 -16.35 20.88 8.37
C GLN A 730 -15.38 21.10 7.20
N GLU A 731 -14.27 21.80 7.43
CA GLU A 731 -13.32 22.10 6.37
C GLU A 731 -12.45 20.90 5.95
N LEU A 732 -12.17 19.97 6.86
CA LEU A 732 -11.57 18.67 6.55
C LEU A 732 -12.47 17.84 5.63
N ILE A 733 -13.78 17.82 5.87
CA ILE A 733 -14.73 17.10 5.00
C ILE A 733 -14.84 17.80 3.65
N ASP A 734 -15.12 19.11 3.61
CA ASP A 734 -15.18 19.87 2.33
C ASP A 734 -13.88 19.75 1.51
N GLY A 735 -12.73 19.78 2.19
CA GLY A 735 -11.39 19.77 1.61
C GLY A 735 -10.72 18.40 1.55
N TYR A 736 -11.48 17.30 1.71
CA TYR A 736 -10.96 15.93 1.82
C TYR A 736 -9.91 15.59 0.74
N ILE A 737 -10.23 15.87 -0.53
CA ILE A 737 -9.37 15.58 -1.69
C ILE A 737 -7.99 16.25 -1.56
N SER A 738 -7.95 17.54 -1.21
CA SER A 738 -6.71 18.34 -1.12
C SER A 738 -5.90 18.11 0.16
N VAL A 739 -6.57 17.80 1.28
CA VAL A 739 -5.90 17.62 2.58
C VAL A 739 -5.29 16.22 2.71
N PHE A 740 -5.91 15.21 2.09
CA PHE A 740 -5.46 13.82 2.15
C PHE A 740 -4.81 13.30 0.86
N ASP A 741 -4.52 14.18 -0.10
CA ASP A 741 -3.84 13.89 -1.37
C ASP A 741 -4.49 12.74 -2.16
N ILE A 742 -5.80 12.86 -2.37
CA ILE A 742 -6.58 11.86 -3.12
C ILE A 742 -6.38 12.08 -4.63
N ASP A 743 -5.97 11.04 -5.35
CA ASP A 743 -5.73 11.09 -6.79
C ASP A 743 -7.02 11.21 -7.63
N SER A 744 -6.85 11.56 -8.91
CA SER A 744 -7.95 11.76 -9.87
C SER A 744 -8.86 10.55 -10.03
N ASP A 745 -8.30 9.36 -9.87
CA ASP A 745 -8.94 8.10 -10.26
C ASP A 745 -9.82 7.62 -9.10
N GLN A 746 -9.34 7.76 -7.87
CA GLN A 746 -10.13 7.66 -6.64
C GLN A 746 -11.25 8.72 -6.59
N VAL A 747 -10.99 9.96 -7.01
CA VAL A 747 -12.05 11.00 -7.08
C VAL A 747 -13.13 10.61 -8.11
N ALA A 748 -12.73 10.14 -9.29
CA ALA A 748 -13.65 9.64 -10.31
C ALA A 748 -14.47 8.43 -9.82
N GLN A 749 -13.85 7.49 -9.10
CA GLN A 749 -14.54 6.38 -8.46
C GLN A 749 -15.54 6.86 -7.39
N ILE A 750 -15.16 7.81 -6.53
CA ILE A 750 -16.06 8.36 -5.49
C ILE A 750 -17.29 9.02 -6.10
N ASP A 751 -17.11 9.84 -7.13
CA ASP A 751 -18.23 10.54 -7.77
C ASP A 751 -19.10 9.59 -8.62
N LEU A 752 -18.53 8.49 -9.11
CA LEU A 752 -19.29 7.38 -9.69
C LEU A 752 -20.09 6.60 -8.64
N GLU A 753 -19.49 6.20 -7.51
CA GLU A 753 -20.16 5.56 -6.37
C GLU A 753 -21.36 6.39 -5.93
N VAL A 754 -21.15 7.70 -5.71
CA VAL A 754 -22.19 8.68 -5.38
C VAL A 754 -23.27 8.76 -6.46
N SER A 755 -22.89 8.78 -7.73
CA SER A 755 -23.84 8.83 -8.85
C SER A 755 -24.75 7.60 -8.85
N LEU A 756 -24.21 6.40 -8.70
CA LEU A 756 -24.98 5.15 -8.57
C LEU A 756 -25.90 5.18 -7.34
N ILE A 757 -25.40 5.62 -6.18
CA ILE A 757 -26.17 5.75 -4.94
C ILE A 757 -27.34 6.74 -5.09
N THR A 758 -27.16 7.83 -5.83
CA THR A 758 -28.16 8.90 -5.97
C THR A 758 -29.15 8.69 -7.12
N THR A 759 -28.80 7.92 -8.15
CA THR A 759 -29.65 7.76 -9.35
C THR A 759 -30.34 6.39 -9.48
N TRP A 760 -29.71 5.29 -9.07
CA TRP A 760 -30.29 3.94 -9.20
C TRP A 760 -30.87 3.46 -7.88
N LYS A 761 -32.19 3.29 -7.76
CA LYS A 761 -32.75 2.57 -6.61
C LYS A 761 -32.20 1.13 -6.54
N ASP A 762 -32.08 0.63 -5.31
CA ASP A 762 -31.84 -0.79 -4.98
C ASP A 762 -30.51 -1.46 -5.40
N VAL A 763 -29.56 -0.72 -5.98
CA VAL A 763 -28.16 -1.19 -6.16
C VAL A 763 -27.45 -1.36 -4.82
N GLN A 764 -26.95 -2.58 -4.55
CA GLN A 764 -26.01 -2.87 -3.47
C GLN A 764 -24.56 -2.75 -3.97
N LEU A 765 -23.75 -1.88 -3.36
CA LEU A 765 -22.34 -1.70 -3.72
C LEU A 765 -21.43 -2.60 -2.87
N SER A 766 -20.43 -3.23 -3.50
CA SER A 766 -19.39 -3.97 -2.79
C SER A 766 -18.37 -3.05 -2.11
N GLN A 767 -17.75 -3.54 -1.03
CA GLN A 767 -16.67 -2.87 -0.30
C GLN A 767 -15.46 -2.52 -1.18
N ALA A 768 -15.28 -3.21 -2.32
CA ALA A 768 -14.17 -3.03 -3.26
C ALA A 768 -14.57 -2.33 -4.58
N GLY A 769 -15.79 -1.79 -4.67
CA GLY A 769 -16.31 -1.18 -5.90
C GLY A 769 -16.81 -2.18 -6.95
N ASP A 770 -16.89 -3.48 -6.62
CA ASP A 770 -17.43 -4.50 -7.52
C ASP A 770 -18.94 -4.27 -7.79
N LEU A 771 -19.35 -4.48 -9.04
CA LEU A 771 -20.75 -4.53 -9.45
C LEU A 771 -21.15 -5.98 -9.79
N ILE A 772 -22.39 -6.37 -9.48
CA ILE A 772 -22.95 -7.64 -9.98
C ILE A 772 -23.44 -7.42 -11.42
N MET A 773 -23.03 -8.30 -12.34
CA MET A 773 -23.42 -8.24 -13.75
C MET A 773 -23.84 -9.62 -14.27
N GLU A 774 -24.74 -9.61 -15.24
CA GLU A 774 -25.12 -10.76 -16.05
C GLU A 774 -24.22 -10.84 -17.29
N VAL A 775 -23.66 -12.02 -17.56
CA VAL A 775 -22.88 -12.31 -18.75
C VAL A 775 -23.50 -13.52 -19.47
N TYR A 776 -23.92 -13.30 -20.71
CA TYR A 776 -24.56 -14.32 -21.54
C TYR A 776 -23.51 -15.12 -22.32
N ILE A 777 -23.83 -16.35 -22.73
CA ILE A 777 -22.90 -17.25 -23.43
C ILE A 777 -23.54 -17.76 -24.73
N GLU A 778 -22.90 -17.48 -25.85
CA GLU A 778 -23.32 -17.74 -27.24
C GLU A 778 -24.62 -17.02 -27.67
N GLN A 779 -25.66 -17.04 -26.85
CA GLN A 779 -26.96 -16.43 -27.09
C GLN A 779 -27.49 -15.72 -25.82
N GLN A 780 -28.28 -14.65 -26.00
CA GLN A 780 -28.98 -13.93 -24.93
C GLN A 780 -30.24 -14.71 -24.46
N LEU A 781 -30.03 -15.89 -23.88
CA LEU A 781 -31.08 -16.72 -23.28
C LEU A 781 -30.87 -16.83 -21.76
N PRO A 782 -31.94 -16.91 -20.93
CA PRO A 782 -31.81 -17.07 -19.49
C PRO A 782 -30.94 -18.27 -19.08
N ASP A 783 -31.15 -19.42 -19.74
CA ASP A 783 -30.41 -20.67 -19.49
C ASP A 783 -28.90 -20.58 -19.83
N ASN A 784 -28.50 -19.53 -20.56
CA ASN A 784 -27.12 -19.24 -20.94
C ASN A 784 -26.52 -18.01 -20.22
N CYS A 785 -27.24 -17.45 -19.24
CA CYS A 785 -26.71 -16.42 -18.36
C CYS A 785 -25.73 -17.00 -17.32
N VAL A 786 -24.76 -16.18 -16.89
CA VAL A 786 -23.95 -16.36 -15.68
C VAL A 786 -23.85 -15.02 -14.96
N THR A 787 -24.40 -14.95 -13.75
CA THR A 787 -24.34 -13.76 -12.89
C THR A 787 -23.08 -13.80 -12.01
N LEU A 788 -22.25 -12.75 -12.06
CA LEU A 788 -20.98 -12.70 -11.34
C LEU A 788 -20.60 -11.28 -10.89
N LYS A 789 -19.59 -11.17 -10.01
CA LYS A 789 -19.07 -9.88 -9.51
C LYS A 789 -17.91 -9.39 -10.38
N VAL A 790 -18.10 -8.25 -11.03
CA VAL A 790 -17.10 -7.57 -11.86
C VAL A 790 -16.43 -6.48 -11.02
N SER A 791 -15.13 -6.63 -10.74
CA SER A 791 -14.34 -5.63 -10.01
C SER A 791 -13.83 -4.51 -10.92
N PRO A 792 -13.40 -3.35 -10.39
CA PRO A 792 -12.81 -2.27 -11.18
C PRO A 792 -11.52 -2.63 -11.93
N THR A 793 -10.85 -3.72 -11.53
CA THR A 793 -9.64 -4.23 -12.19
C THR A 793 -9.91 -5.36 -13.17
N LEU A 794 -11.10 -5.97 -13.16
CA LEU A 794 -11.37 -7.20 -13.92
C LEU A 794 -11.32 -6.93 -15.44
N THR A 795 -10.37 -7.56 -16.11
CA THR A 795 -10.17 -7.46 -17.56
C THR A 795 -11.10 -8.39 -18.33
N ALA A 796 -11.32 -8.11 -19.61
CA ALA A 796 -12.12 -8.95 -20.50
C ALA A 796 -11.56 -10.38 -20.63
N GLU A 797 -10.24 -10.57 -20.54
CA GLU A 797 -9.61 -11.90 -20.51
C GLU A 797 -9.94 -12.67 -19.23
N GLU A 798 -9.85 -12.03 -18.07
CA GLU A 798 -10.17 -12.65 -16.78
C GLU A 798 -11.65 -13.00 -16.66
N LEU A 799 -12.55 -12.10 -17.10
CA LEU A 799 -13.99 -12.36 -17.17
C LEU A 799 -14.29 -13.58 -18.06
N THR A 800 -13.73 -13.61 -19.26
CA THR A 800 -13.94 -14.71 -20.21
C THR A 800 -13.47 -16.04 -19.60
N ASN A 801 -12.31 -16.03 -18.93
CA ASN A 801 -11.78 -17.19 -18.22
C ASN A 801 -12.67 -17.67 -17.06
N GLN A 802 -13.20 -16.74 -16.26
CA GLN A 802 -14.05 -17.06 -15.11
C GLN A 802 -15.39 -17.68 -15.53
N VAL A 803 -16.05 -17.11 -16.54
CA VAL A 803 -17.35 -17.58 -17.05
C VAL A 803 -17.24 -19.00 -17.65
N LEU A 804 -16.17 -19.28 -18.39
CA LEU A 804 -15.94 -20.61 -18.98
C LEU A 804 -15.65 -21.69 -17.93
N GLU A 805 -14.95 -21.34 -16.85
CA GLU A 805 -14.67 -22.24 -15.74
C GLU A 805 -15.94 -22.55 -14.94
N MET A 806 -16.79 -21.55 -14.68
CA MET A 806 -18.10 -21.74 -14.04
C MET A 806 -19.06 -22.64 -14.85
N ARG A 807 -18.86 -22.76 -16.17
CA ARG A 807 -19.63 -23.65 -17.06
C ARG A 807 -18.93 -24.98 -17.38
N GLY A 808 -17.72 -25.22 -16.87
CA GLY A 808 -16.96 -26.45 -17.14
C GLY A 808 -16.59 -26.66 -18.62
N THR A 809 -16.51 -25.59 -19.41
CA THR A 809 -16.35 -25.67 -20.87
C THR A 809 -14.94 -26.15 -21.25
N ALA A 810 -14.85 -27.26 -21.99
CA ALA A 810 -13.58 -27.82 -22.45
C ALA A 810 -12.84 -26.88 -23.43
N ALA A 811 -11.51 -26.90 -23.39
CA ALA A 811 -10.66 -26.06 -24.24
C ALA A 811 -10.63 -26.56 -25.71
N GLY A 812 -11.50 -25.97 -26.54
CA GLY A 812 -11.53 -26.18 -27.99
C GLY A 812 -10.43 -25.45 -28.76
N MET A 813 -10.55 -25.44 -30.10
CA MET A 813 -9.63 -24.71 -30.98
C MET A 813 -10.04 -23.24 -31.23
N ASP A 814 -11.29 -22.89 -30.94
CA ASP A 814 -11.83 -21.53 -31.12
C ASP A 814 -11.40 -20.58 -29.99
N LEU A 815 -11.26 -19.29 -30.31
CA LEU A 815 -11.05 -18.26 -29.30
C LEU A 815 -12.40 -17.84 -28.72
N TRP A 816 -12.51 -17.82 -27.40
CA TRP A 816 -13.62 -17.15 -26.72
C TRP A 816 -13.30 -15.67 -26.51
N VAL A 817 -14.25 -14.80 -26.85
CA VAL A 817 -14.13 -13.34 -26.73
C VAL A 817 -15.40 -12.78 -26.07
N THR A 818 -15.24 -11.83 -25.16
CA THR A 818 -16.35 -11.06 -24.58
C THR A 818 -16.74 -9.89 -25.49
N PHE A 819 -18.03 -9.74 -25.75
CA PHE A 819 -18.60 -8.65 -26.54
C PHE A 819 -19.47 -7.72 -25.70
N GLU A 820 -19.34 -6.40 -25.93
CA GLU A 820 -20.31 -5.38 -25.57
C GLU A 820 -21.42 -5.36 -26.63
N ILE A 821 -22.61 -5.86 -26.31
CA ILE A 821 -23.79 -5.84 -27.18
C ILE A 821 -24.62 -4.60 -26.89
N ARG A 822 -25.17 -3.94 -27.92
CA ARG A 822 -26.10 -2.80 -27.81
C ARG A 822 -27.25 -2.92 -28.82
N GLU A 823 -28.33 -2.19 -28.57
CA GLU A 823 -29.45 -2.02 -29.51
C GLU A 823 -30.02 -3.36 -30.02
N HIS A 824 -30.27 -4.29 -29.09
CA HIS A 824 -30.78 -5.65 -29.35
C HIS A 824 -29.96 -6.46 -30.38
N GLY A 825 -28.65 -6.26 -30.42
CA GLY A 825 -27.75 -7.00 -31.31
C GLY A 825 -27.58 -6.41 -32.71
N GLU A 826 -28.03 -5.17 -32.98
CA GLU A 826 -27.63 -4.46 -34.21
C GLU A 826 -26.19 -3.93 -34.16
N LEU A 827 -25.59 -3.83 -32.98
CA LEU A 827 -24.20 -3.41 -32.77
C LEU A 827 -23.51 -4.32 -31.73
N GLU A 828 -22.40 -4.93 -32.12
CA GLU A 828 -21.62 -5.84 -31.28
C GLU A 828 -20.15 -5.44 -31.27
N ARG A 829 -19.57 -5.14 -30.09
CA ARG A 829 -18.16 -4.74 -29.98
C ARG A 829 -17.34 -5.80 -29.24
N PRO A 830 -16.41 -6.52 -29.91
CA PRO A 830 -15.47 -7.37 -29.19
C PRO A 830 -14.56 -6.50 -28.30
N LEU A 831 -14.44 -6.86 -27.02
CA LEU A 831 -13.55 -6.17 -26.10
C LEU A 831 -12.12 -6.70 -26.25
N HIS A 832 -11.14 -5.79 -26.28
CA HIS A 832 -9.73 -6.20 -26.26
C HIS A 832 -9.38 -6.86 -24.91
N PRO A 833 -8.56 -7.92 -24.86
CA PRO A 833 -8.31 -8.72 -23.64
C PRO A 833 -8.00 -7.93 -22.37
N LYS A 834 -7.30 -6.79 -22.51
CA LYS A 834 -6.86 -5.91 -21.40
C LYS A 834 -7.85 -4.82 -21.01
N GLU A 835 -8.96 -4.63 -21.74
CA GLU A 835 -9.97 -3.65 -21.35
C GLU A 835 -10.66 -4.10 -20.06
N LYS A 836 -10.75 -3.20 -19.08
CA LYS A 836 -11.51 -3.41 -17.84
C LYS A 836 -12.99 -3.46 -18.17
N VAL A 837 -13.66 -4.53 -17.79
CA VAL A 837 -15.07 -4.79 -18.11
C VAL A 837 -15.97 -3.72 -17.49
N LEU A 838 -15.72 -3.37 -16.22
CA LEU A 838 -16.53 -2.40 -15.49
C LEU A 838 -16.51 -1.02 -16.17
N GLU A 839 -15.34 -0.51 -16.58
CA GLU A 839 -15.21 0.79 -17.26
C GLU A 839 -15.99 0.87 -18.57
N GLN A 840 -16.18 -0.25 -19.28
CA GLN A 840 -16.98 -0.30 -20.50
C GLN A 840 -18.48 -0.36 -20.20
N ALA A 841 -18.89 -1.19 -19.24
CA ALA A 841 -20.29 -1.36 -18.88
C ALA A 841 -20.89 -0.15 -18.14
N LEU A 842 -20.10 0.60 -17.37
CA LEU A 842 -20.53 1.86 -16.74
C LEU A 842 -20.94 2.93 -17.78
N GLN A 843 -20.44 2.86 -19.00
CA GLN A 843 -20.84 3.78 -20.09
C GLN A 843 -22.26 3.49 -20.61
N TRP A 844 -22.86 2.34 -20.25
CA TRP A 844 -24.28 2.08 -20.52
C TRP A 844 -25.20 3.00 -19.72
N CYS A 845 -24.74 3.57 -18.60
CA CYS A 845 -25.48 4.60 -17.86
C CYS A 845 -25.66 5.91 -18.67
N GLN A 846 -24.98 6.07 -19.81
CA GLN A 846 -25.14 7.17 -20.75
C GLN A 846 -26.06 6.83 -21.94
N LEU A 847 -26.64 5.61 -21.99
CA LEU A 847 -27.65 5.25 -22.98
C LEU A 847 -29.03 5.85 -22.61
N PRO A 848 -29.89 6.13 -23.60
CA PRO A 848 -31.32 6.36 -23.37
C PRO A 848 -32.00 5.16 -22.68
N GLU A 849 -31.55 3.95 -22.99
CA GLU A 849 -32.05 2.68 -22.43
C GLU A 849 -30.86 1.81 -22.01
N PRO A 850 -30.36 1.91 -20.76
CA PRO A 850 -29.24 1.09 -20.28
C PRO A 850 -29.50 -0.42 -20.37
N CYS A 851 -30.76 -0.84 -20.22
CA CYS A 851 -31.20 -2.24 -20.34
C CYS A 851 -31.11 -2.82 -21.77
N SER A 852 -30.78 -2.01 -22.78
CA SER A 852 -30.53 -2.45 -24.16
C SER A 852 -29.10 -2.95 -24.40
N ALA A 853 -28.23 -2.91 -23.37
CA ALA A 853 -26.84 -3.35 -23.43
C ALA A 853 -26.55 -4.52 -22.49
N SER A 854 -25.61 -5.38 -22.87
CA SER A 854 -25.22 -6.58 -22.11
C SER A 854 -23.82 -7.08 -22.50
N LEU A 855 -23.22 -7.94 -21.68
CA LEU A 855 -22.03 -8.71 -22.03
C LEU A 855 -22.41 -10.08 -22.60
N LEU A 856 -21.76 -10.49 -23.69
CA LEU A 856 -21.99 -11.77 -24.36
C LEU A 856 -20.66 -12.42 -24.75
N LEU A 857 -20.36 -13.62 -24.23
CA LEU A 857 -19.25 -14.45 -24.71
C LEU A 857 -19.63 -15.11 -26.03
N LYS A 858 -18.75 -15.05 -27.04
CA LYS A 858 -18.88 -15.85 -28.27
C LYS A 858 -17.56 -16.56 -28.60
N LYS A 859 -17.68 -17.69 -29.30
CA LYS A 859 -16.57 -18.30 -30.05
C LYS A 859 -16.30 -17.46 -31.30
N VAL A 860 -15.02 -17.25 -31.63
CA VAL A 860 -14.55 -16.59 -32.85
C VAL A 860 -13.42 -17.44 -33.45
N PRO A 861 -13.43 -17.72 -34.77
CA PRO A 861 -12.36 -18.45 -35.43
C PRO A 861 -10.99 -17.80 -35.22
N LEU A 862 -9.96 -18.62 -34.98
CA LEU A 862 -8.58 -18.16 -34.76
C LEU A 862 -8.04 -17.33 -35.95
N ALA A 863 -8.51 -17.61 -37.17
CA ALA A 863 -8.14 -16.86 -38.37
C ALA A 863 -8.63 -15.40 -38.36
N GLN A 864 -9.80 -15.13 -37.76
CA GLN A 864 -10.42 -13.80 -37.73
C GLN A 864 -9.98 -12.98 -36.50
N ALA A 865 -9.94 -13.60 -35.31
CA ALA A 865 -9.58 -12.90 -34.08
C ALA A 865 -8.09 -12.93 -33.71
N GLY A 866 -7.30 -13.86 -34.27
CA GLY A 866 -5.95 -14.18 -33.80
C GLY A 866 -4.98 -13.00 -33.72
N CYS A 867 -5.11 -11.99 -34.59
CA CYS A 867 -4.22 -10.82 -34.58
C CYS A 867 -4.39 -9.87 -33.39
N LEU A 868 -5.51 -9.97 -32.64
CA LEU A 868 -5.72 -9.30 -31.35
C LEU A 868 -4.88 -9.94 -30.23
N PHE A 869 -4.62 -11.25 -30.31
CA PHE A 869 -3.95 -12.03 -29.27
C PHE A 869 -2.47 -12.29 -29.58
N THR A 870 -2.07 -12.26 -30.86
CA THR A 870 -0.66 -12.41 -31.24
C THR A 870 0.09 -11.06 -31.19
N GLY A 871 1.19 -11.00 -30.42
CA GLY A 871 2.12 -9.86 -30.36
C GLY A 871 2.90 -9.56 -31.66
N ILE A 872 2.54 -10.20 -32.78
CA ILE A 872 3.16 -9.98 -34.09
C ILE A 872 2.69 -8.61 -34.61
N ARG A 873 3.65 -7.70 -34.83
CA ARG A 873 3.40 -6.40 -35.49
C ARG A 873 3.16 -6.62 -36.98
N ARG A 874 2.16 -5.94 -37.55
CA ARG A 874 1.95 -5.91 -39.00
C ARG A 874 2.94 -4.93 -39.64
N GLU A 875 3.74 -5.41 -40.58
CA GLU A 875 4.81 -4.63 -41.22
C GLU A 875 4.29 -3.58 -42.22
N SER A 876 3.00 -3.62 -42.58
CA SER A 876 2.37 -2.67 -43.50
C SER A 876 1.04 -2.13 -42.96
N PRO A 877 0.72 -0.85 -43.21
CA PRO A 877 -0.56 -0.25 -42.83
C PRO A 877 -1.72 -0.78 -43.71
N ARG A 878 -2.88 -1.08 -43.10
CA ARG A 878 -4.08 -1.52 -43.83
C ARG A 878 -4.59 -0.41 -44.75
N VAL A 879 -4.79 -0.74 -46.03
CA VAL A 879 -5.38 0.15 -47.05
C VAL A 879 -6.43 -0.63 -47.84
N GLY A 880 -7.61 -0.03 -48.05
CA GLY A 880 -8.72 -0.64 -48.78
C GLY A 880 -9.75 0.37 -49.26
N LEU A 881 -10.76 -0.10 -49.97
CA LEU A 881 -11.89 0.70 -50.45
C LEU A 881 -13.12 0.32 -49.60
N LEU A 882 -13.72 1.27 -48.90
CA LEU A 882 -14.90 1.05 -48.06
C LEU A 882 -16.07 1.91 -48.51
N ARG A 883 -17.29 1.41 -48.34
CA ARG A 883 -18.53 2.16 -48.55
C ARG A 883 -18.87 2.89 -47.26
N CYS A 884 -18.60 4.20 -47.22
CA CYS A 884 -18.68 5.02 -46.02
C CYS A 884 -19.88 5.98 -46.02
N ARG A 885 -20.45 6.23 -44.83
CA ARG A 885 -21.47 7.26 -44.55
C ARG A 885 -21.17 7.93 -43.20
N GLU A 886 -21.34 9.25 -43.12
CA GLU A 886 -21.08 10.06 -41.91
C GLU A 886 -22.39 10.57 -41.30
N GLU A 887 -22.49 10.58 -39.97
CA GLU A 887 -23.62 11.17 -39.24
C GLU A 887 -23.10 11.99 -38.03
N PRO A 888 -23.40 13.31 -37.92
CA PRO A 888 -24.12 14.14 -38.89
C PRO A 888 -23.31 14.32 -40.19
N PRO A 889 -23.94 14.32 -41.37
CA PRO A 889 -23.25 14.31 -42.65
C PRO A 889 -22.49 15.63 -42.89
N ARG A 890 -21.16 15.56 -43.05
CA ARG A 890 -20.32 16.71 -43.41
C ARG A 890 -19.66 16.54 -44.78
N LEU A 891 -18.76 15.56 -44.90
CA LEU A 891 -17.96 15.31 -46.11
C LEU A 891 -18.49 14.13 -46.93
N LEU A 892 -18.99 13.10 -46.25
CA LEU A 892 -19.39 11.83 -46.87
C LEU A 892 -20.90 11.76 -47.21
N GLY A 893 -21.65 12.82 -46.92
CA GLY A 893 -23.08 12.90 -47.22
C GLY A 893 -23.94 11.87 -46.47
N SER A 894 -25.23 11.82 -46.82
CA SER A 894 -26.24 10.95 -46.18
C SER A 894 -26.47 9.61 -46.89
N ARG A 895 -25.73 9.33 -47.97
CA ARG A 895 -25.74 8.07 -48.73
C ARG A 895 -24.34 7.46 -48.69
N PHE A 896 -24.25 6.13 -48.71
CA PHE A 896 -22.97 5.44 -48.77
C PHE A 896 -22.20 5.76 -50.06
N GLN A 897 -20.93 6.11 -49.93
CA GLN A 897 -20.00 6.39 -51.03
C GLN A 897 -18.77 5.50 -50.92
N GLU A 898 -18.23 5.03 -52.04
CA GLU A 898 -16.96 4.29 -52.07
C GLU A 898 -15.78 5.26 -51.94
N ARG A 899 -14.94 5.05 -50.92
CA ARG A 899 -13.74 5.87 -50.65
C ARG A 899 -12.58 5.01 -50.18
N PHE A 900 -11.36 5.45 -50.43
CA PHE A 900 -10.16 4.77 -49.93
C PHE A 900 -9.91 5.16 -48.46
N PHE A 901 -9.60 4.15 -47.64
CA PHE A 901 -9.18 4.32 -46.26
C PHE A 901 -7.77 3.76 -46.06
N LEU A 902 -7.01 4.38 -45.16
CA LEU A 902 -5.66 3.99 -44.75
C LEU A 902 -5.55 4.10 -43.22
N LEU A 903 -5.20 3.01 -42.55
CA LEU A 903 -4.89 2.99 -41.12
C LEU A 903 -3.38 3.26 -40.91
N ARG A 904 -3.01 4.39 -40.30
CA ARG A 904 -1.60 4.79 -40.11
C ARG A 904 -1.36 5.23 -38.67
N GLY A 905 -0.68 4.40 -37.88
CA GLY A 905 -0.52 4.62 -36.44
C GLY A 905 -1.90 4.62 -35.75
N ARG A 906 -2.11 5.54 -34.80
CA ARG A 906 -3.41 5.73 -34.12
C ARG A 906 -4.46 6.50 -34.94
N CYS A 907 -4.29 6.63 -36.26
CA CYS A 907 -5.18 7.43 -37.10
C CYS A 907 -5.79 6.63 -38.26
N LEU A 908 -7.09 6.77 -38.45
CA LEU A 908 -7.79 6.37 -39.67
C LEU A 908 -7.81 7.54 -40.65
N LEU A 909 -7.37 7.33 -41.89
CA LEU A 909 -7.23 8.35 -42.93
C LEU A 909 -8.20 8.10 -44.07
N LEU A 910 -8.92 9.14 -44.49
CA LEU A 910 -9.66 9.18 -45.75
C LEU A 910 -8.72 9.61 -46.88
N LEU A 911 -8.63 8.82 -47.95
CA LEU A 911 -7.86 9.15 -49.15
C LEU A 911 -8.80 9.36 -50.35
N LYS A 912 -8.48 10.34 -51.20
CA LYS A 912 -9.18 10.52 -52.48
C LYS A 912 -8.98 9.34 -53.43
N GLU A 913 -7.72 8.88 -53.52
CA GLU A 913 -7.25 7.84 -54.44
C GLU A 913 -6.13 7.03 -53.76
N LYS A 914 -5.94 5.77 -54.15
CA LYS A 914 -4.93 4.85 -53.58
C LYS A 914 -3.47 5.36 -53.61
N LYS A 915 -3.17 6.35 -54.45
CA LYS A 915 -1.83 6.99 -54.56
C LYS A 915 -1.73 8.38 -53.90
N SER A 916 -2.76 8.86 -53.22
CA SER A 916 -2.73 10.18 -52.59
C SER A 916 -1.79 10.21 -51.39
N SER A 917 -0.80 11.10 -51.40
CA SER A 917 0.11 11.33 -50.27
C SER A 917 -0.47 12.25 -49.19
N LYS A 918 -1.59 12.93 -49.48
CA LYS A 918 -2.35 13.73 -48.51
C LYS A 918 -3.72 13.09 -48.25
N PRO A 919 -4.16 12.98 -46.98
CA PRO A 919 -5.53 12.60 -46.68
C PRO A 919 -6.51 13.76 -46.97
N GLU A 920 -7.75 13.42 -47.30
CA GLU A 920 -8.88 14.36 -47.25
C GLU A 920 -9.34 14.61 -45.82
N ARG A 921 -9.13 13.63 -44.93
CA ARG A 921 -9.51 13.70 -43.51
C ARG A 921 -8.72 12.69 -42.68
N GLU A 922 -8.45 13.03 -41.43
CA GLU A 922 -7.76 12.19 -40.44
C GLU A 922 -8.65 12.13 -39.19
N TRP A 923 -8.89 10.93 -38.66
CA TRP A 923 -9.60 10.71 -37.40
C TRP A 923 -8.67 9.98 -36.43
N PRO A 924 -8.37 10.56 -35.25
CA PRO A 924 -7.68 9.82 -34.19
C PRO A 924 -8.58 8.71 -33.66
N LEU A 925 -7.97 7.57 -33.34
CA LEU A 925 -8.64 6.38 -32.79
C LEU A 925 -8.58 6.33 -31.26
N GLU A 926 -7.86 7.25 -30.63
CA GLU A 926 -7.82 7.41 -29.18
C GLU A 926 -9.23 7.79 -28.67
N GLY A 927 -9.80 6.95 -27.79
CA GLY A 927 -11.19 7.08 -27.32
C GLY A 927 -12.28 6.63 -28.30
N ALA A 928 -11.95 6.18 -29.51
CA ALA A 928 -12.94 5.72 -30.49
C ALA A 928 -13.50 4.32 -30.15
N LYS A 929 -14.80 4.08 -30.35
CA LYS A 929 -15.39 2.74 -30.22
C LYS A 929 -15.73 2.14 -31.58
N VAL A 930 -15.25 0.92 -31.85
CA VAL A 930 -15.60 0.12 -33.03
C VAL A 930 -16.66 -0.90 -32.65
N TYR A 931 -17.79 -0.91 -33.36
CA TYR A 931 -18.82 -1.95 -33.26
C TYR A 931 -18.93 -2.66 -34.60
N LEU A 932 -18.95 -3.99 -34.61
CA LEU A 932 -19.43 -4.78 -35.73
C LEU A 932 -20.93 -4.51 -35.93
N GLY A 933 -21.37 -4.48 -37.19
CA GLY A 933 -22.74 -4.15 -37.56
C GLY A 933 -22.94 -2.67 -37.95
N ILE A 934 -24.02 -2.45 -38.70
CA ILE A 934 -24.55 -1.14 -39.08
C ILE A 934 -26.07 -1.21 -38.90
N ARG A 935 -26.63 -0.24 -38.16
CA ARG A 935 -28.08 -0.14 -37.87
C ARG A 935 -28.93 -0.36 -39.13
N LYS A 936 -29.90 -1.29 -39.09
CA LYS A 936 -30.71 -1.68 -40.26
C LYS A 936 -31.49 -0.51 -40.85
N LYS A 937 -31.89 0.46 -40.00
CA LYS A 937 -32.53 1.73 -40.38
C LYS A 937 -31.72 2.55 -41.41
N LEU A 938 -30.40 2.38 -41.48
CA LEU A 938 -29.52 3.14 -42.39
C LEU A 938 -29.45 2.57 -43.82
N LYS A 939 -29.98 1.36 -44.04
CA LYS A 939 -29.94 0.61 -45.32
C LYS A 939 -28.51 0.47 -45.88
N PRO A 940 -27.61 -0.29 -45.20
CA PRO A 940 -26.25 -0.49 -45.67
C PRO A 940 -26.21 -1.27 -47.02
N PRO A 941 -25.18 -1.06 -47.87
CA PRO A 941 -25.06 -1.75 -49.17
C PRO A 941 -24.77 -3.25 -49.08
N THR A 942 -24.19 -3.69 -47.97
CA THR A 942 -23.85 -5.09 -47.63
C THR A 942 -24.22 -5.35 -46.17
N PRO A 943 -24.46 -6.61 -45.75
CA PRO A 943 -24.62 -6.94 -44.34
C PRO A 943 -23.29 -6.78 -43.57
N TRP A 944 -22.16 -6.92 -44.26
CA TRP A 944 -20.81 -6.83 -43.72
C TRP A 944 -20.38 -5.37 -43.58
N GLY A 945 -20.20 -4.92 -42.35
CA GLY A 945 -19.77 -3.57 -42.06
C GLY A 945 -19.69 -3.29 -40.57
N PHE A 946 -19.01 -2.19 -40.23
CA PHE A 946 -18.75 -1.77 -38.86
C PHE A 946 -19.07 -0.28 -38.68
N THR A 947 -19.34 0.09 -37.43
CA THR A 947 -19.66 1.44 -36.98
C THR A 947 -18.56 1.95 -36.08
N LEU A 948 -17.90 3.04 -36.48
CA LEU A 948 -16.93 3.77 -35.65
C LEU A 948 -17.64 4.95 -34.97
N ILE A 949 -17.72 4.92 -33.64
CA ILE A 949 -18.27 5.99 -32.80
C ILE A 949 -17.13 6.86 -32.27
N LEU A 950 -17.23 8.17 -32.53
CA LEU A 950 -16.34 9.23 -32.06
C LEU A 950 -17.18 10.26 -31.29
N GLU A 951 -16.57 11.06 -30.40
CA GLU A 951 -17.28 11.95 -29.45
C GLU A 951 -18.50 12.70 -29.98
N LYS A 952 -18.45 13.15 -31.24
CA LYS A 952 -19.41 14.07 -31.88
C LYS A 952 -19.82 13.62 -33.29
N MET A 953 -19.62 12.33 -33.62
CA MET A 953 -19.79 11.79 -34.98
C MET A 953 -19.82 10.25 -35.00
N HIS A 954 -20.70 9.67 -35.82
CA HIS A 954 -20.64 8.25 -36.20
C HIS A 954 -20.19 8.11 -37.66
N LEU A 955 -19.35 7.12 -37.92
CA LEU A 955 -18.87 6.76 -39.26
C LEU A 955 -19.23 5.29 -39.53
N TYR A 956 -20.12 5.07 -40.50
CA TYR A 956 -20.63 3.75 -40.88
C TYR A 956 -19.86 3.24 -42.11
N LEU A 957 -19.26 2.05 -42.02
CA LEU A 957 -18.29 1.53 -42.99
C LEU A 957 -18.69 0.11 -43.44
N SER A 958 -19.18 -0.01 -44.67
CA SER A 958 -19.58 -1.26 -45.32
C SER A 958 -18.42 -1.84 -46.14
N CYS A 959 -18.17 -3.13 -45.94
CA CYS A 959 -17.10 -3.94 -46.53
C CYS A 959 -17.67 -4.85 -47.65
N THR A 960 -16.80 -5.51 -48.42
CA THR A 960 -17.26 -6.51 -49.42
C THR A 960 -17.74 -7.81 -48.79
N ASP A 961 -17.05 -8.28 -47.76
CA ASP A 961 -17.21 -9.60 -47.14
C ASP A 961 -16.91 -9.55 -45.62
N GLU A 962 -17.17 -10.68 -44.95
CA GLU A 962 -17.00 -10.83 -43.50
C GLU A 962 -15.53 -10.75 -43.06
N ASP A 963 -14.60 -11.35 -43.82
CA ASP A 963 -13.19 -11.36 -43.48
C ASP A 963 -12.56 -9.97 -43.63
N GLU A 964 -12.96 -9.16 -44.61
CA GLU A 964 -12.58 -7.74 -44.66
C GLU A 964 -13.11 -6.96 -43.45
N MET A 965 -14.36 -7.19 -43.03
CA MET A 965 -14.94 -6.55 -41.84
C MET A 965 -14.16 -6.89 -40.57
N TRP A 966 -13.79 -8.16 -40.38
CA TRP A 966 -12.93 -8.60 -39.27
C TRP A 966 -11.52 -8.01 -39.35
N ASP A 967 -10.88 -8.02 -40.53
CA ASP A 967 -9.51 -7.53 -40.69
C ASP A 967 -9.40 -6.02 -40.43
N TRP A 968 -10.39 -5.22 -40.84
CA TRP A 968 -10.45 -3.80 -40.49
C TRP A 968 -10.70 -3.58 -39.00
N THR A 969 -11.72 -4.23 -38.43
CA THR A 969 -12.10 -4.05 -37.02
C THR A 969 -10.95 -4.42 -36.08
N THR A 970 -10.31 -5.56 -36.31
CA THR A 970 -9.18 -6.03 -35.50
C THR A 970 -7.92 -5.20 -35.72
N SER A 971 -7.67 -4.69 -36.93
CA SER A 971 -6.55 -3.76 -37.17
C SER A 971 -6.73 -2.43 -36.42
N ILE A 972 -7.96 -1.89 -36.37
CA ILE A 972 -8.27 -0.66 -35.62
C ILE A 972 -8.10 -0.89 -34.12
N LEU A 973 -8.69 -1.97 -33.57
CA LEU A 973 -8.53 -2.34 -32.16
C LEU A 973 -7.06 -2.54 -31.78
N LYS A 974 -6.26 -3.18 -32.65
CA LYS A 974 -4.82 -3.33 -32.43
C LYS A 974 -4.10 -1.98 -32.38
N ALA A 975 -4.37 -1.09 -33.32
CA ALA A 975 -3.77 0.25 -33.36
C ALA A 975 -4.08 1.10 -32.11
N GLN A 976 -5.18 0.83 -31.41
CA GLN A 976 -5.50 1.48 -30.13
C GLN A 976 -4.64 0.96 -28.97
N HIS A 977 -4.25 -0.32 -28.95
CA HIS A 977 -3.63 -0.99 -27.80
C HIS A 977 -2.13 -1.38 -27.96
N ASP A 978 -1.52 -1.15 -29.13
CA ASP A 978 -0.18 -1.66 -29.55
C ASP A 978 1.06 -1.12 -28.77
N ASP A 979 0.87 -0.21 -27.81
CA ASP A 979 1.94 0.31 -26.92
C ASP A 979 2.22 -0.61 -25.72
N GLN A 980 1.29 -1.51 -25.39
CA GLN A 980 1.37 -2.34 -24.19
C GLN A 980 1.97 -3.72 -24.48
N GLN A 981 2.80 -4.26 -23.58
CA GLN A 981 3.48 -5.56 -23.71
C GLN A 981 2.57 -6.69 -24.24
N PRO A 982 3.06 -7.62 -25.08
CA PRO A 982 2.23 -8.62 -25.74
C PRO A 982 1.46 -9.49 -24.73
N VAL A 983 0.18 -9.78 -25.04
CA VAL A 983 -0.66 -10.68 -24.24
C VAL A 983 -0.07 -12.08 -24.27
N VAL A 984 0.31 -12.60 -23.09
CA VAL A 984 0.80 -13.98 -22.96
C VAL A 984 -0.39 -14.90 -22.72
N LEU A 985 -0.88 -15.51 -23.79
CA LEU A 985 -1.92 -16.56 -23.75
C LEU A 985 -1.47 -17.75 -22.87
N ARG A 986 -1.74 -17.66 -21.56
CA ARG A 986 -1.51 -18.77 -20.62
C ARG A 986 -2.57 -19.85 -20.82
N ARG A 987 -2.25 -20.84 -21.67
CA ARG A 987 -2.84 -22.18 -21.50
C ARG A 987 -2.53 -22.63 -20.06
N ARG A 988 -3.58 -22.87 -19.28
CA ARG A 988 -3.55 -22.70 -17.81
C ARG A 988 -2.61 -23.66 -17.08
N SER A 989 -2.02 -23.16 -16.00
CA SER A 989 -1.79 -23.96 -14.78
C SER A 989 -2.99 -23.74 -13.84
N SER A 990 -3.45 -24.79 -13.14
CA SER A 990 -4.58 -24.72 -12.20
C SER A 990 -4.22 -24.11 -10.83
N SER A 991 -3.04 -23.48 -10.72
CA SER A 991 -2.47 -22.95 -9.47
C SER A 991 -3.05 -21.61 -9.03
N ASP A 992 -3.38 -20.72 -9.98
CA ASP A 992 -3.44 -19.28 -9.71
C ASP A 992 -4.82 -18.80 -9.22
N LEU A 993 -5.88 -19.59 -9.40
CA LEU A 993 -7.28 -19.24 -9.07
C LEU A 993 -7.82 -19.91 -7.79
N ALA A 994 -7.08 -20.81 -7.14
CA ALA A 994 -7.52 -21.58 -5.98
C ALA A 994 -7.73 -20.77 -4.67
N ARG A 995 -7.84 -19.44 -4.74
CA ARG A 995 -7.83 -18.52 -3.59
C ARG A 995 -9.09 -17.66 -3.39
N GLN A 996 -10.18 -17.92 -4.12
CA GLN A 996 -11.50 -17.30 -3.85
C GLN A 996 -12.64 -18.32 -3.74
N LYS A 997 -12.69 -19.06 -2.63
CA LYS A 997 -13.94 -19.68 -2.16
C LYS A 997 -14.82 -18.60 -1.51
N PHE A 998 -15.64 -17.92 -2.31
CA PHE A 998 -16.73 -17.11 -1.77
C PHE A 998 -17.83 -18.03 -1.21
N GLY A 999 -18.38 -17.69 -0.05
CA GLY A 999 -19.57 -18.35 0.48
C GLY A 999 -20.79 -17.99 -0.37
N THR A 1000 -21.47 -19.00 -0.90
CA THR A 1000 -22.69 -18.84 -1.69
C THR A 1000 -23.88 -18.46 -0.79
N MET A 1001 -24.24 -17.17 -0.81
CA MET A 1001 -25.62 -16.76 -0.48
C MET A 1001 -26.50 -16.90 -1.74
N PRO A 1002 -27.80 -17.21 -1.60
CA PRO A 1002 -28.74 -17.10 -2.70
C PRO A 1002 -28.81 -15.66 -3.21
N LEU A 1003 -28.88 -15.49 -4.53
CA LEU A 1003 -28.97 -14.18 -5.17
C LEU A 1003 -30.40 -13.92 -5.65
N LEU A 1004 -30.89 -12.70 -5.44
CA LEU A 1004 -32.13 -12.20 -6.05
C LEU A 1004 -31.78 -11.37 -7.29
N PRO A 1005 -32.43 -11.60 -8.45
CA PRO A 1005 -32.23 -10.77 -9.65
C PRO A 1005 -32.65 -9.32 -9.45
N ILE A 1006 -32.08 -8.41 -10.23
CA ILE A 1006 -32.38 -6.95 -10.20
C ILE A 1006 -33.62 -6.60 -11.05
N ARG A 1007 -34.26 -7.59 -11.68
CA ARG A 1007 -35.56 -7.44 -12.36
C ARG A 1007 -36.66 -8.08 -11.52
N GLY A 1008 -37.61 -7.26 -11.09
CA GLY A 1008 -38.82 -7.72 -10.45
C GLY A 1008 -39.86 -8.12 -11.49
N ASP A 1009 -39.96 -9.41 -11.78
CA ASP A 1009 -41.14 -10.01 -12.41
C ASP A 1009 -42.02 -10.60 -11.30
N ASP A 1010 -43.25 -10.10 -11.14
CA ASP A 1010 -44.22 -10.61 -10.16
C ASP A 1010 -44.77 -11.98 -10.62
N SER A 1011 -44.00 -13.04 -10.42
CA SER A 1011 -44.40 -14.43 -10.65
C SER A 1011 -43.65 -15.35 -9.68
N GLY A 1012 -44.38 -15.89 -8.70
CA GLY A 1012 -43.79 -16.61 -7.57
C GLY A 1012 -43.10 -17.91 -7.96
N ALA A 1013 -41.84 -18.07 -7.54
CA ALA A 1013 -41.05 -19.29 -7.69
C ALA A 1013 -40.67 -19.87 -6.32
N THR A 1014 -40.91 -21.18 -6.13
CA THR A 1014 -40.68 -21.89 -4.87
C THR A 1014 -39.18 -22.11 -4.59
N LEU A 1015 -38.76 -21.94 -3.34
CA LEU A 1015 -37.39 -22.23 -2.91
C LEU A 1015 -37.10 -23.74 -2.96
N LEU A 1016 -36.16 -24.15 -3.81
CA LEU A 1016 -35.56 -25.49 -3.78
C LEU A 1016 -34.04 -25.39 -3.55
N SER A 1017 -33.54 -26.10 -2.55
CA SER A 1017 -32.13 -26.11 -2.16
C SER A 1017 -31.36 -27.20 -2.90
N ALA A 1018 -30.48 -26.81 -3.82
CA ALA A 1018 -29.65 -27.74 -4.58
C ALA A 1018 -28.45 -28.23 -3.75
N ASN A 1019 -28.70 -29.17 -2.83
CA ASN A 1019 -27.67 -29.92 -2.10
C ASN A 1019 -28.15 -31.35 -1.78
N GLN A 1020 -28.29 -32.18 -2.81
CA GLN A 1020 -28.36 -33.64 -2.67
C GLN A 1020 -27.32 -34.28 -3.59
N THR A 1021 -26.17 -34.64 -3.01
CA THR A 1021 -25.08 -35.29 -3.71
C THR A 1021 -25.33 -36.81 -3.77
N LEU A 1022 -25.67 -37.33 -4.95
CA LEU A 1022 -25.60 -38.77 -5.21
C LEU A 1022 -24.27 -39.12 -5.90
N PRO A 1023 -23.63 -40.26 -5.56
CA PRO A 1023 -22.26 -40.54 -5.97
C PRO A 1023 -22.17 -41.21 -7.36
N MET A 1024 -21.32 -40.68 -8.25
CA MET A 1024 -20.87 -41.43 -9.41
C MET A 1024 -19.61 -42.24 -9.06
N LYS A 1025 -19.69 -43.56 -9.21
CA LYS A 1025 -18.54 -44.47 -9.16
C LYS A 1025 -17.65 -44.28 -10.40
N SER A 1026 -16.36 -44.54 -10.24
CA SER A 1026 -15.39 -44.60 -11.34
C SER A 1026 -15.63 -45.81 -12.25
N SER A 1027 -15.66 -45.61 -13.56
CA SER A 1027 -15.69 -46.68 -14.57
C SER A 1027 -14.28 -47.00 -15.09
N GLN A 1028 -13.65 -48.02 -14.53
CA GLN A 1028 -12.71 -48.89 -15.25
C GLN A 1028 -13.28 -50.31 -15.16
N GLY A 1029 -13.27 -51.06 -16.26
CA GLY A 1029 -14.03 -52.30 -16.35
C GLY A 1029 -13.17 -53.52 -16.66
N SER A 1030 -13.55 -54.65 -16.06
CA SER A 1030 -13.25 -56.00 -16.54
C SER A 1030 -14.11 -57.03 -15.81
N VAL A 1031 -14.97 -57.73 -16.57
CA VAL A 1031 -15.19 -59.19 -16.57
C VAL A 1031 -15.60 -59.92 -15.27
N GLU A 1032 -16.65 -60.77 -15.39
CA GLU A 1032 -17.12 -61.81 -14.44
C GLU A 1032 -17.67 -61.30 -13.07
N GLU A 1033 -18.64 -61.93 -12.38
CA GLU A 1033 -19.39 -63.19 -12.60
C GLU A 1033 -20.86 -63.08 -12.07
N GLN A 1034 -21.57 -64.21 -11.85
CA GLN A 1034 -22.95 -64.31 -11.32
C GLN A 1034 -23.04 -63.99 -9.79
N GLU A 1035 -24.16 -63.89 -9.06
CA GLU A 1035 -25.44 -64.65 -9.08
C GLU A 1035 -26.55 -63.95 -8.22
N GLU A 1036 -27.82 -64.07 -8.67
CA GLU A 1036 -29.11 -64.35 -7.97
C GLU A 1036 -29.69 -63.63 -6.70
N LEU A 1037 -31.02 -63.31 -6.80
CA LEU A 1037 -32.17 -63.44 -5.83
C LEU A 1037 -32.11 -62.72 -4.44
N GLU A 1038 -33.17 -62.31 -3.72
CA GLU A 1038 -34.65 -62.12 -3.83
C GLU A 1038 -35.02 -60.96 -2.84
N GLU A 1039 -35.97 -60.02 -3.07
CA GLU A 1039 -37.44 -60.04 -2.87
C GLU A 1039 -37.98 -60.37 -1.45
N PRO A 1040 -39.21 -59.96 -1.00
CA PRO A 1040 -40.16 -58.92 -1.51
C PRO A 1040 -40.98 -58.14 -0.40
N VAL A 1041 -42.08 -57.46 -0.81
CA VAL A 1041 -43.36 -57.19 -0.04
C VAL A 1041 -43.32 -56.19 1.15
N TYR A 1042 -44.24 -55.24 1.42
CA TYR A 1042 -45.42 -54.55 0.80
C TYR A 1042 -45.76 -53.32 1.72
N GLU A 1043 -46.81 -52.44 1.64
CA GLU A 1043 -48.05 -52.28 0.83
C GLU A 1043 -48.51 -50.77 0.84
N GLU A 1044 -49.68 -50.47 0.23
CA GLU A 1044 -50.47 -49.20 0.35
C GLU A 1044 -51.86 -49.52 1.03
N PRO A 1045 -53.01 -48.78 0.96
CA PRO A 1045 -53.35 -47.49 0.28
C PRO A 1045 -54.44 -46.55 0.91
N VAL A 1046 -54.77 -45.46 0.16
CA VAL A 1046 -56.09 -44.77 -0.01
C VAL A 1046 -56.67 -43.80 1.07
N TYR A 1047 -56.95 -42.54 0.63
CA TYR A 1047 -58.06 -41.54 0.86
C TYR A 1047 -58.84 -41.44 2.22
N GLU A 1048 -59.64 -40.41 2.59
CA GLU A 1048 -60.50 -39.46 1.82
C GLU A 1048 -60.74 -38.08 2.52
N GLU A 1049 -61.90 -37.43 2.32
CA GLU A 1049 -62.11 -35.95 2.22
C GLU A 1049 -62.75 -35.14 3.40
N VAL A 1050 -62.43 -33.82 3.42
CA VAL A 1050 -63.27 -32.58 3.61
C VAL A 1050 -64.19 -32.33 4.84
N GLY A 1051 -64.06 -31.11 5.42
CA GLY A 1051 -65.13 -30.33 6.11
C GLY A 1051 -64.77 -29.80 7.52
N ALA A 1052 -65.33 -28.72 8.10
CA ALA A 1052 -66.08 -27.55 7.60
C ALA A 1052 -66.12 -26.41 8.67
N PHE A 1053 -66.45 -25.16 8.31
CA PHE A 1053 -66.70 -23.99 9.19
C PHE A 1053 -68.22 -23.90 9.56
N PRO A 1054 -68.71 -23.20 10.64
CA PRO A 1054 -68.66 -21.72 10.74
C PRO A 1054 -68.79 -20.99 12.14
N GLU A 1055 -68.51 -19.68 12.11
CA GLU A 1055 -69.18 -18.50 12.73
C GLU A 1055 -69.41 -18.20 14.26
N LEU A 1056 -69.08 -16.92 14.58
CA LEU A 1056 -69.76 -15.88 15.39
C LEU A 1056 -69.69 -15.68 16.95
N THR A 1057 -69.41 -14.40 17.30
CA THR A 1057 -69.86 -13.56 18.44
C THR A 1057 -69.54 -13.85 19.93
N GLN A 1058 -68.70 -12.97 20.49
CA GLN A 1058 -68.89 -12.09 21.66
C GLN A 1058 -69.37 -12.56 23.08
N ASP A 1059 -68.64 -12.00 24.06
CA ASP A 1059 -69.11 -11.30 25.30
C ASP A 1059 -68.93 -11.88 26.73
N THR A 1060 -68.20 -11.08 27.53
CA THR A 1060 -68.25 -10.78 28.98
C THR A 1060 -68.12 -11.84 30.11
N SER A 1061 -67.00 -11.69 30.85
CA SER A 1061 -66.93 -11.24 32.28
C SER A 1061 -66.78 -12.23 33.47
N THR A 1062 -66.23 -11.68 34.59
CA THR A 1062 -66.19 -12.18 35.99
C THR A 1062 -65.22 -13.34 36.33
N SER A 1063 -64.66 -13.50 37.55
CA SER A 1063 -64.42 -12.59 38.71
C SER A 1063 -63.53 -13.24 39.81
N PHE A 1064 -63.27 -12.50 40.92
CA PHE A 1064 -62.74 -12.92 42.24
C PHE A 1064 -61.21 -13.10 42.47
N SER A 1065 -60.85 -13.16 43.77
CA SER A 1065 -59.84 -12.28 44.39
C SER A 1065 -59.39 -12.70 45.80
N THR A 1066 -58.30 -12.12 46.34
CA THR A 1066 -58.12 -12.01 47.81
C THR A 1066 -57.35 -10.76 48.30
N THR A 1067 -57.80 -10.28 49.46
CA THR A 1067 -57.41 -9.13 50.32
C THR A 1067 -55.95 -9.15 50.85
N ARG A 1068 -55.38 -8.05 51.40
CA ARG A 1068 -55.76 -7.39 52.69
C ARG A 1068 -55.32 -5.91 52.83
N GLU A 1069 -55.57 -5.33 54.02
CA GLU A 1069 -55.74 -3.90 54.36
C GLU A 1069 -54.62 -3.31 55.27
N TRP A 1070 -54.55 -2.02 55.71
CA TRP A 1070 -55.60 -1.06 56.19
C TRP A 1070 -55.15 0.43 56.25
N THR A 1071 -56.07 1.39 55.99
CA THR A 1071 -56.22 2.80 56.52
C THR A 1071 -55.02 3.80 56.56
N VAL A 1072 -55.16 5.14 56.45
CA VAL A 1072 -56.16 6.15 56.91
C VAL A 1072 -56.41 7.26 55.84
N LYS A 1073 -57.36 8.18 56.08
CA LYS A 1073 -57.96 9.23 55.18
C LYS A 1073 -58.04 10.61 55.88
N PRO A 1074 -58.57 11.73 55.31
CA PRO A 1074 -59.01 12.06 53.92
C PRO A 1074 -58.32 13.38 53.41
N GLU A 1075 -58.83 14.48 52.80
CA GLU A 1075 -60.14 15.07 52.36
C GLU A 1075 -59.93 16.08 51.19
N ASN A 1076 -60.74 15.99 50.11
CA ASN A 1076 -61.66 17.00 49.52
C ASN A 1076 -61.28 18.47 49.13
N PRO A 1077 -62.14 19.20 48.35
CA PRO A 1077 -61.69 20.13 47.28
C PRO A 1077 -62.37 21.54 47.26
N LEU A 1078 -62.17 22.34 46.18
CA LEU A 1078 -63.14 23.27 45.48
C LEU A 1078 -62.50 24.56 44.88
N THR A 1079 -63.11 25.10 43.78
CA THR A 1079 -63.16 26.54 43.37
C THR A 1079 -61.86 27.32 42.97
N SER A 1080 -61.85 28.48 42.25
CA SER A 1080 -62.83 29.20 41.39
C SER A 1080 -62.18 30.34 40.53
N GLN A 1081 -62.88 30.74 39.44
CA GLN A 1081 -63.07 32.11 38.85
C GLN A 1081 -61.94 33.16 38.58
N LYS A 1082 -62.16 33.92 37.47
CA LYS A 1082 -61.71 35.30 37.10
C LYS A 1082 -60.22 35.50 36.71
N SER A 1083 -59.77 36.29 35.70
CA SER A 1083 -60.29 37.35 34.77
C SER A 1083 -59.91 38.82 35.11
N LEU A 1084 -59.81 39.66 34.05
CA LEU A 1084 -59.42 41.10 34.00
C LEU A 1084 -57.90 41.39 34.06
N ASP A 1085 -57.32 42.39 33.35
CA ASP A 1085 -57.78 43.15 32.15
C ASP A 1085 -56.61 43.83 31.36
N GLN A 1086 -56.96 44.61 30.31
CA GLN A 1086 -56.09 45.40 29.39
C GLN A 1086 -55.67 46.80 29.99
N PRO A 1087 -55.31 47.92 29.27
CA PRO A 1087 -55.14 48.23 27.82
C PRO A 1087 -54.06 49.26 27.34
N PHE A 1088 -54.01 49.46 26.00
CA PHE A 1088 -53.49 50.64 25.23
C PHE A 1088 -51.97 50.94 25.24
N LEU A 1089 -51.32 51.63 24.28
CA LEU A 1089 -51.59 52.28 22.95
C LEU A 1089 -50.19 52.37 22.22
N SER A 1090 -49.93 52.51 20.90
CA SER A 1090 -50.59 53.20 19.78
C SER A 1090 -49.84 53.01 18.41
N LYS A 1091 -50.56 53.22 17.28
CA LYS A 1091 -50.14 53.82 15.95
C LYS A 1091 -48.91 53.27 15.16
N SER A 1092 -48.87 53.23 13.82
CA SER A 1092 -49.80 53.67 12.74
C SER A 1092 -49.52 53.02 11.35
N SER A 1093 -50.55 53.02 10.48
CA SER A 1093 -50.67 52.87 8.99
C SER A 1093 -49.42 52.81 8.08
N THR A 1094 -49.43 52.24 6.85
CA THR A 1094 -50.44 52.28 5.73
C THR A 1094 -50.12 51.13 4.74
N LEU A 1095 -51.04 50.27 4.22
CA LEU A 1095 -51.95 50.44 3.04
C LEU A 1095 -51.26 51.05 1.79
N GLY A 1096 -51.24 50.49 0.56
CA GLY A 1096 -51.74 49.23 -0.09
C GLY A 1096 -51.08 49.06 -1.50
N GLN A 1097 -51.49 48.26 -2.50
CA GLN A 1097 -52.57 47.25 -2.64
C GLN A 1097 -52.27 46.20 -3.79
N GLU A 1098 -53.10 46.10 -4.86
CA GLU A 1098 -53.11 45.07 -5.96
C GLU A 1098 -52.67 45.68 -7.35
N GLU A 1099 -52.62 45.05 -8.55
CA GLU A 1099 -53.29 43.87 -9.16
C GLU A 1099 -52.47 43.20 -10.34
N ARG A 1100 -53.10 42.66 -11.43
CA ARG A 1100 -52.54 41.67 -12.41
C ARG A 1100 -52.57 42.09 -13.93
N PRO A 1101 -52.03 41.30 -14.92
CA PRO A 1101 -51.63 41.75 -16.28
C PRO A 1101 -52.64 41.50 -17.44
N PRO A 1102 -52.34 41.98 -18.67
CA PRO A 1102 -52.16 41.07 -19.84
C PRO A 1102 -51.16 41.52 -20.96
N GLU A 1103 -51.03 40.73 -22.05
CA GLU A 1103 -50.20 40.94 -23.28
C GLU A 1103 -51.10 41.10 -24.57
N PRO A 1104 -50.69 40.86 -25.86
CA PRO A 1104 -49.45 41.14 -26.64
C PRO A 1104 -49.69 42.02 -27.94
N PRO A 1105 -49.41 41.61 -29.22
CA PRO A 1105 -48.27 42.07 -30.07
C PRO A 1105 -48.65 42.78 -31.41
N PRO A 1106 -47.70 43.10 -32.34
CA PRO A 1106 -47.34 42.16 -33.44
C PRO A 1106 -45.86 42.24 -33.98
N GLY A 1107 -45.50 41.35 -34.92
CA GLY A 1107 -44.27 41.37 -35.78
C GLY A 1107 -44.64 41.05 -37.25
N PRO A 1108 -43.80 40.45 -38.14
CA PRO A 1108 -42.36 40.09 -38.16
C PRO A 1108 -41.66 40.67 -39.44
N PRO A 1109 -40.77 40.02 -40.28
CA PRO A 1109 -39.79 38.93 -40.12
C PRO A 1109 -38.36 39.18 -40.74
N SER A 1110 -37.35 38.34 -40.44
CA SER A 1110 -36.55 37.60 -41.47
C SER A 1110 -35.37 36.72 -40.98
N LYS A 1111 -35.44 35.43 -41.38
CA LYS A 1111 -34.38 34.42 -41.65
C LYS A 1111 -32.90 34.68 -41.29
N SER A 1112 -32.30 33.81 -40.45
CA SER A 1112 -31.30 32.78 -40.85
C SER A 1112 -30.75 32.00 -39.63
N GLY A 1113 -30.18 30.81 -39.86
CA GLY A 1113 -29.80 29.85 -38.80
C GLY A 1113 -28.31 29.80 -38.44
N PRO A 1114 -27.93 29.03 -37.40
CA PRO A 1114 -26.55 28.98 -36.90
C PRO A 1114 -25.62 28.16 -37.81
N GLN A 1115 -24.52 28.77 -38.26
CA GLN A 1115 -23.36 28.05 -38.79
C GLN A 1115 -22.22 28.08 -37.78
N ALA A 1116 -21.49 26.96 -37.69
CA ALA A 1116 -20.32 26.86 -36.83
C ALA A 1116 -19.15 27.70 -37.35
N ARG A 1117 -18.34 28.24 -36.42
CA ARG A 1117 -16.95 28.60 -36.71
C ARG A 1117 -16.04 27.60 -35.98
N GLY A 1118 -15.17 26.96 -36.75
CA GLY A 1118 -14.09 26.11 -36.24
C GLY A 1118 -12.94 26.94 -35.65
N SER A 1119 -11.90 26.22 -35.26
CA SER A 1119 -10.70 26.74 -34.60
C SER A 1119 -10.00 27.85 -35.39
N LEU A 1120 -9.63 28.92 -34.68
CA LEU A 1120 -8.74 29.97 -35.19
C LEU A 1120 -7.28 29.48 -35.34
N GLU A 1121 -6.96 28.36 -34.68
CA GLU A 1121 -5.61 27.80 -34.53
C GLU A 1121 -5.01 27.31 -35.85
N GLU A 1122 -5.81 26.74 -36.76
CA GLU A 1122 -5.28 26.24 -38.04
C GLU A 1122 -4.79 27.37 -38.96
N GLN A 1123 -5.44 28.55 -38.93
CA GLN A 1123 -4.94 29.72 -39.66
C GLN A 1123 -3.68 30.31 -39.00
N LEU A 1124 -3.61 30.35 -37.66
CA LEU A 1124 -2.44 30.83 -36.92
C LEU A 1124 -1.21 29.94 -37.14
N LEU A 1125 -1.37 28.61 -37.11
CA LEU A 1125 -0.29 27.66 -37.39
C LEU A 1125 0.22 27.77 -38.83
N GLN A 1126 -0.68 28.02 -39.79
CA GLN A 1126 -0.30 28.20 -41.19
C GLN A 1126 0.45 29.53 -41.43
N GLU A 1127 0.04 30.65 -40.82
CA GLU A 1127 0.80 31.90 -40.90
C GLU A 1127 2.18 31.79 -40.22
N LEU A 1128 2.27 31.19 -39.02
CA LEU A 1128 3.54 31.00 -38.31
C LEU A 1128 4.54 30.17 -39.13
N SER A 1129 4.08 29.15 -39.87
CA SER A 1129 4.94 28.37 -40.76
C SER A 1129 5.53 29.20 -41.91
N SER A 1130 4.82 30.24 -42.37
CA SER A 1130 5.22 31.07 -43.52
C SER A 1130 6.25 32.15 -43.14
N LEU A 1131 6.20 32.65 -41.91
CA LEU A 1131 7.06 33.76 -41.44
C LEU A 1131 8.51 33.35 -41.17
N ILE A 1132 8.77 32.06 -40.88
CA ILE A 1132 10.11 31.56 -40.55
C ILE A 1132 11.00 31.38 -41.79
N LEU A 1133 10.41 31.31 -43.00
CA LEU A 1133 11.13 31.09 -44.26
C LEU A 1133 11.50 32.38 -45.04
N ARG A 1134 11.25 33.59 -44.50
CA ARG A 1134 11.56 34.86 -45.19
C ARG A 1134 12.15 35.97 -44.30
N LYS A 1135 13.40 35.78 -43.85
CA LYS A 1135 14.46 36.82 -43.90
C LYS A 1135 15.83 36.25 -43.52
N GLY A 1136 16.66 35.97 -44.54
CA GLY A 1136 18.02 35.45 -44.41
C GLY A 1136 19.01 36.00 -45.46
N GLU A 1137 18.66 37.12 -46.09
CA GLU A 1137 19.38 37.79 -47.19
C GLU A 1137 19.27 39.32 -46.99
N THR A 1138 20.23 40.19 -47.32
CA THR A 1138 21.62 39.96 -47.77
C THR A 1138 22.55 41.13 -47.41
N THR A 1139 23.85 40.80 -47.41
CA THR A 1139 25.08 41.60 -47.31
C THR A 1139 25.22 42.90 -48.14
N ALA A 1140 26.01 43.85 -47.61
CA ALA A 1140 27.17 44.50 -48.26
C ALA A 1140 27.92 45.36 -47.20
N GLY A 1141 29.25 45.51 -47.13
CA GLY A 1141 30.46 44.96 -47.78
C GLY A 1141 31.68 45.47 -46.97
N LEU A 1142 32.98 45.24 -47.24
CA LEU A 1142 33.78 44.47 -48.22
C LEU A 1142 34.97 43.82 -47.41
N GLY A 1143 36.08 43.25 -47.91
CA GLY A 1143 36.64 43.09 -49.26
C GLY A 1143 37.79 42.05 -49.28
N SER A 1144 38.40 41.82 -50.46
CA SER A 1144 39.30 40.69 -50.85
C SER A 1144 40.81 41.01 -50.77
N PRO A 1145 41.78 40.09 -51.06
CA PRO A 1145 41.74 38.68 -51.56
C PRO A 1145 42.32 37.66 -50.52
N SER A 1146 43.00 36.50 -50.73
CA SER A 1146 43.80 35.87 -51.82
C SER A 1146 43.88 34.31 -51.70
N GLN A 1147 44.87 33.66 -52.35
CA GLN A 1147 45.20 32.20 -52.36
C GLN A 1147 46.72 31.98 -52.11
N PRO A 1148 47.34 30.75 -52.08
CA PRO A 1148 46.79 29.38 -52.27
C PRO A 1148 47.30 28.24 -51.32
N SER A 1149 46.74 27.03 -51.51
CA SER A 1149 47.34 25.68 -51.29
C SER A 1149 47.55 25.06 -49.87
N SER A 1150 47.77 23.73 -49.85
CA SER A 1150 47.82 22.75 -48.73
C SER A 1150 49.15 21.94 -48.75
N PRO A 1151 49.46 20.86 -47.96
CA PRO A 1151 48.72 20.12 -46.90
C PRO A 1151 49.57 19.63 -45.66
N GLN A 1152 48.98 18.75 -44.80
CA GLN A 1152 49.60 17.67 -43.97
C GLN A 1152 50.43 17.95 -42.66
N SER A 1153 50.79 16.85 -41.98
CA SER A 1153 51.33 16.58 -40.61
C SER A 1153 52.88 16.55 -40.51
N PRO A 1154 53.61 16.49 -39.34
CA PRO A 1154 53.49 15.52 -38.22
C PRO A 1154 53.99 15.96 -36.78
N SER A 1155 54.46 15.01 -35.95
CA SER A 1155 54.99 15.08 -34.54
C SER A 1155 56.56 14.99 -34.48
N PRO A 1156 57.33 14.71 -33.36
CA PRO A 1156 57.05 14.43 -31.92
C PRO A 1156 58.09 15.04 -30.86
N THR A 1157 58.10 14.53 -29.59
CA THR A 1157 59.20 14.55 -28.52
C THR A 1157 59.68 15.89 -27.89
N GLY A 1158 60.21 15.99 -26.62
CA GLY A 1158 60.19 15.11 -25.41
C GLY A 1158 61.29 15.37 -24.31
N LEU A 1159 60.93 15.40 -23.00
CA LEU A 1159 61.77 15.22 -21.74
C LEU A 1159 62.96 16.20 -21.45
N PRO A 1160 63.73 16.18 -20.29
CA PRO A 1160 63.64 15.48 -18.97
C PRO A 1160 63.81 16.36 -17.66
N THR A 1161 64.16 15.71 -16.52
CA THR A 1161 64.17 16.07 -15.05
C THR A 1161 65.49 16.60 -14.41
N GLN A 1162 65.49 17.13 -13.14
CA GLN A 1162 66.30 16.63 -11.97
C GLN A 1162 66.13 17.36 -10.58
N THR A 1163 66.92 16.96 -9.54
CA THR A 1163 66.74 16.92 -8.05
C THR A 1163 67.82 17.70 -7.22
N SER A 1164 67.88 17.90 -5.88
CA SER A 1164 67.04 17.74 -4.63
C SER A 1164 67.79 18.28 -3.36
N GLY A 1165 67.19 18.46 -2.15
CA GLY A 1165 67.92 18.76 -0.88
C GLY A 1165 67.10 18.89 0.45
N PHE A 1166 67.76 18.76 1.63
CA PHE A 1166 67.29 18.80 3.06
C PHE A 1166 68.43 19.35 3.98
N PRO A 1167 68.36 19.54 5.35
CA PRO A 1167 67.37 19.22 6.43
C PRO A 1167 66.77 20.50 7.15
N THR A 1168 66.49 20.73 8.47
CA THR A 1168 66.73 20.11 9.82
C THR A 1168 65.70 20.56 10.92
N GLN A 1169 66.07 20.68 12.22
CA GLN A 1169 65.29 21.06 13.45
C GLN A 1169 66.20 21.84 14.46
N PRO A 1170 65.88 22.18 15.77
CA PRO A 1170 64.68 22.03 16.66
C PRO A 1170 64.37 23.34 17.52
N PRO A 1171 63.87 23.35 18.81
CA PRO A 1171 62.58 22.93 19.42
C PRO A 1171 61.84 23.98 20.36
N CYS A 1172 60.77 23.54 21.06
CA CYS A 1172 60.27 23.94 22.42
C CYS A 1172 59.07 24.92 22.68
N THR A 1173 57.90 24.33 23.04
CA THR A 1173 56.98 24.58 24.20
C THR A 1173 56.50 25.97 24.69
N SER A 1174 55.17 26.16 24.86
CA SER A 1174 54.49 26.65 26.11
C SER A 1174 52.95 26.82 25.97
N SER A 1175 52.20 26.87 27.09
CA SER A 1175 50.73 27.10 27.25
C SER A 1175 50.34 27.21 28.75
N PRO A 1176 49.09 27.49 29.18
CA PRO A 1176 47.99 28.34 28.68
C PRO A 1176 47.80 29.57 29.63
N PRO A 1177 46.60 30.21 29.80
CA PRO A 1177 45.63 29.76 30.83
C PRO A 1177 44.13 30.04 30.50
N SER A 1178 43.26 30.02 31.52
CA SER A 1178 41.78 29.91 31.44
C SER A 1178 40.99 30.85 32.37
N SER A 1179 39.69 31.08 32.09
CA SER A 1179 38.69 31.39 33.14
C SER A 1179 37.22 31.14 32.72
N GLN A 1180 36.36 30.96 33.73
CA GLN A 1180 34.90 30.70 33.75
C GLN A 1180 34.28 31.72 34.77
N PRO A 1181 33.03 31.63 35.33
CA PRO A 1181 31.90 30.68 35.16
C PRO A 1181 30.48 31.34 35.02
N LEU A 1182 29.41 30.52 35.07
CA LEU A 1182 27.99 30.82 35.39
C LEU A 1182 27.21 31.77 34.44
N THR A 1183 25.98 31.49 34.00
CA THR A 1183 24.95 30.52 34.45
C THR A 1183 24.46 29.58 33.35
#